data_AF-A0A9P5VF18-F1
#
_entry.id   AF-A0A9P5VF18-F1
#
_cell.length_a   1.000
_cell.length_b   1.000
_cell.length_c   1.000
_cell.angle_alpha   90.00
_cell.angle_beta   90.00
_cell.angle_gamma   90.00
#
_symmetry.space_group_name_H-M   'P 1'
#
loop_
_entity.id
_entity.type
_entity.pdbx_description
1 polymer ?
#
loop_
_entity_poly.entity_id
_entity_poly.type
_entity_poly.pdbx_seq_one_letter_code
_entity_poly.pdbx_strand_id
1 'polypeptide(L)'
;MKITAILSALAAATLVSAGKFHTTQPGKANVVPGAYIIEYKDGVSRSNAHNNLKKHAIDYKVRNEYDVFNGAAITVKSQHGGEALAAVPGVKNVWQVEIFSLPKNEKPTKNKSNGGDIEAQSLHHMTGVDVLHKKYKLTGKGVKVGIIDTGIDYKHPAFAAPGATEGCFARYGKNCRVKYGWDFVGDDYDGDTEPKPDSDPMDCQGHGSHVAGIVGGNALNIKTGPKPATPWVGVAPEVTFGAYRIFGCNGNAGTDVIMAAMEMAFNDGMDIINMSLGGGSSYKENPTAILGEKLIAHGMNLGGAAGNDGSEGVWMVSDTGLGETATSVASFDNVYGMYNTVSYAGAKYPYSPSQATGDSPIALPASATLVPLFDKAGALLDGCDAAAYTGLDVKGKVVLLIGDFTRCGSVGRGTIAKDAGAAGALVVSVPFGLAGLTGTPEFAMASIENRAGEAILAAYKKNPKNTFTWSKAPTNVQVEGGGAPSDFSSFGVDGELRSKPDIGAPGGNIYSAYPRAKGSYTLMSGTSMATPYYVGSQALYYQAKKSKPSGADVRRAFKNTATIAKNWGSKTYTSAVKQGAGLVNVLNAITATTAISPDRLDLLDTVNFRGVQKITIKNTGKKTETYTLSHVAADALNSYSKGNAWPEAIPVIEADYASVKFSANKVKIPAGKSVKVTLTFTEPKKGNAKHFPLYSGYVIATPSNEGSPAVHVPYIGLKGAVRDVPMIDTDVGAPGLAYTKANGAVADLPSPDFTFNFKTAAPTIQVRYGSHSPDATIRVYDAKTKAFLGFVNSRMWGPAFGATGRMTNLDQYNNLNIRNYDWRGQVFKTEDSTATPVQLPAGSYNLVVASQKKFTKGAYPADFEIFELPTVVVSA
;
A
#
# COMPACT_ATOMS: atom_id res chain seq x y z
N MET A 1 -32.06 50.38 15.84
CA MET A 1 -32.03 49.83 17.22
C MET A 1 -30.73 49.04 17.34
N LYS A 2 -29.91 49.39 18.34
CA LYS A 2 -28.46 49.20 18.38
C LYS A 2 -28.06 47.72 18.56
N ILE A 3 -27.12 47.29 17.72
CA ILE A 3 -26.28 46.10 17.88
C ILE A 3 -25.35 46.38 19.07
N THR A 4 -25.47 45.60 20.14
CA THR A 4 -24.52 45.66 21.26
C THR A 4 -23.47 44.58 21.06
N ALA A 5 -22.34 44.99 20.50
CA ALA A 5 -21.10 44.24 20.53
C ALA A 5 -20.59 44.18 21.98
N ILE A 6 -20.29 43.00 22.49
CA ILE A 6 -19.42 42.83 23.65
C ILE A 6 -18.06 42.36 23.10
N LEU A 7 -17.19 43.35 22.87
CA LEU A 7 -15.75 43.16 22.93
C LEU A 7 -15.38 42.96 24.40
N SER A 8 -14.75 41.84 24.74
CA SER A 8 -13.81 41.76 25.86
C SER A 8 -12.43 41.46 25.29
N ALA A 9 -11.57 42.46 25.38
CA ALA A 9 -10.19 42.43 24.91
C ALA A 9 -9.27 41.74 25.93
N LEU A 10 -8.36 40.93 25.38
CA LEU A 10 -6.99 40.66 25.82
C LEU A 10 -6.74 40.47 27.33
N ALA A 11 -6.78 39.20 27.74
CA ALA A 11 -5.61 38.67 28.43
C ALA A 11 -4.65 38.17 27.34
N ALA A 12 -3.58 38.93 27.07
CA ALA A 12 -2.40 38.38 26.43
C ALA A 12 -1.75 37.39 27.41
N ALA A 13 -2.39 36.23 27.60
CA ALA A 13 -1.64 35.04 27.95
C ALA A 13 -0.67 34.87 26.79
N THR A 14 0.63 34.92 27.08
CA THR A 14 1.64 34.40 26.16
C THR A 14 1.13 33.06 25.66
N LEU A 15 0.64 33.02 24.41
CA LEU A 15 0.35 31.81 23.68
C LEU A 15 1.72 31.14 23.48
N VAL A 16 2.20 30.48 24.53
CA VAL A 16 3.15 29.40 24.38
C VAL A 16 2.38 28.41 23.52
N SER A 17 2.62 28.42 22.22
CA SER A 17 1.90 27.54 21.31
C SER A 17 2.13 26.12 21.85
N ALA A 18 1.07 25.50 22.36
CA ALA A 18 1.08 24.08 22.65
C ALA A 18 1.36 23.35 21.33
N GLY A 19 2.15 22.28 21.38
CA GLY A 19 2.30 21.36 20.26
C GLY A 19 0.96 20.69 19.93
N LYS A 20 0.92 19.93 18.83
CA LYS A 20 -0.25 19.15 18.43
C LYS A 20 -0.08 17.69 18.81
N PHE A 21 -1.04 17.10 19.50
CA PHE A 21 -1.13 15.64 19.61
C PHE A 21 -1.89 15.10 18.40
N HIS A 22 -1.38 14.02 17.81
CA HIS A 22 -1.98 13.31 16.70
C HIS A 22 -2.37 11.92 17.21
N THR A 23 -3.66 11.69 17.29
CA THR A 23 -4.27 10.45 17.72
C THR A 23 -4.29 9.42 16.59
N THR A 24 -4.13 8.15 16.94
CA THR A 24 -4.01 7.02 16.01
C THR A 24 -5.36 6.35 15.78
N GLN A 25 -5.48 5.50 14.75
CA GLN A 25 -6.76 4.86 14.41
C GLN A 25 -7.32 3.96 15.54
N PRO A 26 -8.62 4.04 15.87
CA PRO A 26 -9.26 3.10 16.79
C PRO A 26 -9.45 1.71 16.16
N GLY A 27 -8.85 0.64 16.73
CA GLY A 27 -8.86 -0.67 16.06
C GLY A 27 -7.99 -1.77 16.70
N LYS A 28 -8.47 -2.60 17.66
CA LYS A 28 -7.70 -3.69 18.35
C LYS A 28 -6.17 -3.46 18.40
N ALA A 29 -5.70 -2.74 19.43
CA ALA A 29 -4.34 -2.82 19.96
C ALA A 29 -3.18 -2.82 18.93
N ASN A 30 -3.16 -1.90 17.97
CA ASN A 30 -1.96 -1.66 17.17
C ASN A 30 -1.23 -0.38 17.61
N VAL A 31 -1.15 -0.16 18.92
CA VAL A 31 -0.35 0.91 19.51
C VAL A 31 0.31 0.42 20.79
N VAL A 32 1.52 0.88 21.06
CA VAL A 32 2.23 0.55 22.31
C VAL A 32 1.65 1.40 23.45
N PRO A 33 1.07 0.81 24.51
CA PRO A 33 0.41 1.58 25.58
C PRO A 33 1.36 2.56 26.28
N GLY A 34 0.94 3.82 26.40
CA GLY A 34 1.71 4.87 27.06
C GLY A 34 3.03 5.24 26.36
N ALA A 35 3.24 4.82 25.11
CA ALA A 35 4.42 5.18 24.33
C ALA A 35 4.08 6.22 23.26
N TYR A 36 4.92 7.25 23.17
CA TYR A 36 4.72 8.42 22.32
C TYR A 36 6.00 8.82 21.60
N ILE A 37 5.87 9.29 20.36
CA ILE A 37 6.92 9.98 19.60
C ILE A 37 6.68 11.48 19.73
N ILE A 38 7.72 12.24 20.07
CA ILE A 38 7.68 13.70 20.24
C ILE A 38 8.61 14.32 19.19
N GLU A 39 8.09 15.23 18.37
CA GLU A 39 8.91 16.16 17.57
C GLU A 39 9.08 17.47 18.35
N TYR A 40 10.31 17.96 18.44
CA TYR A 40 10.62 19.25 19.05
C TYR A 40 10.56 20.38 18.01
N LYS A 41 10.25 21.60 18.45
CA LYS A 41 10.30 22.80 17.60
C LYS A 41 11.72 23.03 17.09
N ASP A 42 11.82 23.61 15.91
CA ASP A 42 13.12 23.96 15.32
C ASP A 42 13.94 24.85 16.28
N GLY A 43 15.21 24.51 16.47
CA GLY A 43 16.12 25.21 17.39
C GLY A 43 16.00 24.82 18.87
N VAL A 44 15.06 23.95 19.25
CA VAL A 44 15.01 23.37 20.61
C VAL A 44 16.00 22.21 20.70
N SER A 45 17.01 22.32 21.57
CA SER A 45 17.96 21.22 21.82
C SER A 45 17.31 20.09 22.63
N ARG A 46 17.82 18.86 22.46
CA ARG A 46 17.42 17.69 23.27
C ARG A 46 17.51 17.95 24.78
N SER A 47 18.60 18.58 25.24
CA SER A 47 18.76 18.94 26.66
C SER A 47 17.68 19.91 27.16
N ASN A 48 17.34 20.92 26.37
CA ASN A 48 16.27 21.87 26.70
C ASN A 48 14.90 21.19 26.69
N ALA A 49 14.65 20.31 25.73
CA ALA A 49 13.41 19.53 25.67
C ALA A 49 13.21 18.66 26.92
N HIS A 50 14.23 17.87 27.31
CA HIS A 50 14.15 17.08 28.54
C HIS A 50 14.03 17.92 29.81
N ASN A 51 14.71 19.08 29.87
CA ASN A 51 14.55 20.01 30.98
C ASN A 51 13.11 20.54 31.07
N ASN A 52 12.47 20.82 29.93
CA ASN A 52 11.07 21.22 29.91
C ASN A 52 10.13 20.09 30.33
N LEU A 53 10.34 18.85 29.85
CA LEU A 53 9.57 17.69 30.29
C LEU A 53 9.64 17.51 31.82
N LYS A 54 10.86 17.59 32.40
CA LYS A 54 11.06 17.51 33.86
C LYS A 54 10.40 18.66 34.62
N LYS A 55 10.50 19.90 34.13
CA LYS A 55 9.84 21.07 34.73
C LYS A 55 8.32 20.96 34.77
N HIS A 56 7.74 20.20 33.85
CA HIS A 56 6.30 19.93 33.77
C HIS A 56 5.92 18.61 34.46
N ALA A 57 6.81 18.08 35.31
CA ALA A 57 6.60 16.86 36.08
C ALA A 57 6.22 15.62 35.23
N ILE A 58 6.62 15.59 33.95
CA ILE A 58 6.43 14.42 33.11
C ILE A 58 7.35 13.31 33.63
N ASP A 59 6.73 12.22 34.08
CA ASP A 59 7.41 10.97 34.44
C ASP A 59 7.50 10.08 33.20
N TYR A 60 8.72 9.94 32.66
CA TYR A 60 8.97 9.25 31.40
C TYR A 60 10.26 8.43 31.41
N LYS A 61 10.27 7.38 30.59
CA LYS A 61 11.46 6.62 30.17
C LYS A 61 11.71 6.90 28.69
N VAL A 62 12.95 7.23 28.32
CA VAL A 62 13.34 7.32 26.91
C VAL A 62 13.38 5.91 26.32
N ARG A 63 12.67 5.73 25.20
CA ARG A 63 12.73 4.52 24.36
C ARG A 63 13.79 4.68 23.28
N ASN A 64 13.77 5.81 22.58
CA ASN A 64 14.78 6.17 21.61
C ASN A 64 14.91 7.70 21.45
N GLU A 65 16.07 8.14 20.97
CA GLU A 65 16.35 9.53 20.64
C GLU A 65 16.63 9.66 19.14
N TYR A 66 16.16 10.75 18.54
CA TYR A 66 16.30 10.99 17.11
C TYR A 66 17.00 12.32 16.84
N ASP A 67 18.10 12.28 16.10
CA ASP A 67 18.91 13.46 15.78
C ASP A 67 18.36 14.19 14.55
N VAL A 68 18.16 13.47 13.43
CA VAL A 68 17.68 14.05 12.18
C VAL A 68 16.21 14.44 12.28
N PHE A 69 15.40 13.61 12.94
CA PHE A 69 14.00 13.93 13.23
C PHE A 69 13.86 15.15 14.16
N ASN A 70 14.86 15.42 15.02
CA ASN A 70 14.78 16.34 16.16
C ASN A 70 13.63 15.97 17.12
N GLY A 71 13.76 14.82 17.79
CA GLY A 71 12.70 14.30 18.64
C GLY A 71 13.12 13.11 19.49
N ALA A 72 12.17 12.54 20.22
CA ALA A 72 12.37 11.34 21.03
C ALA A 72 11.13 10.45 21.05
N ALA A 73 11.31 9.13 21.15
CA ALA A 73 10.28 8.20 21.57
C ALA A 73 10.39 7.97 23.08
N ILE A 74 9.29 8.12 23.81
CA ILE A 74 9.25 7.97 25.26
C ILE A 74 8.07 7.10 25.70
N THR A 75 8.21 6.41 26.83
CA THR A 75 7.09 5.80 27.57
C THR A 75 6.78 6.67 28.78
N VAL A 76 5.50 6.92 29.05
CA VAL A 76 5.03 7.75 30.17
C VAL A 76 4.09 6.97 31.09
N LYS A 77 3.91 7.44 32.33
CA LYS A 77 2.85 6.95 33.21
C LYS A 77 1.47 7.36 32.66
N SER A 78 0.43 6.56 32.96
CA SER A 78 -0.93 6.73 32.43
C SER A 78 -1.55 8.13 32.65
N GLN A 79 -1.10 8.87 33.66
CA GLN A 79 -1.53 10.24 33.93
C GLN A 79 -0.90 11.32 33.02
N HIS A 80 0.14 10.98 32.24
CA HIS A 80 0.93 11.91 31.42
C HIS A 80 0.84 11.59 29.92
N GLY A 81 -0.38 11.39 29.38
CA GLY A 81 -0.58 11.03 27.97
C GLY A 81 -0.17 12.11 26.96
N GLY A 82 -0.58 11.92 25.71
CA GLY A 82 -0.11 12.69 24.55
C GLY A 82 -0.26 14.21 24.68
N GLU A 83 -1.26 14.70 25.39
CA GLU A 83 -1.55 16.12 25.55
C GLU A 83 -0.72 16.76 26.64
N ALA A 84 -0.47 16.01 27.72
CA ALA A 84 0.46 16.46 28.74
C ALA A 84 1.84 16.70 28.09
N LEU A 85 2.22 15.86 27.13
CA LEU A 85 3.42 16.05 26.32
C LEU A 85 3.30 17.23 25.34
N ALA A 86 2.18 17.34 24.61
CA ALA A 86 1.96 18.42 23.65
C ALA A 86 1.93 19.81 24.32
N ALA A 87 1.48 19.91 25.57
CA ALA A 87 1.46 21.15 26.35
C ALA A 87 2.86 21.62 26.80
N VAL A 88 3.89 20.75 26.72
CA VAL A 88 5.25 21.10 27.17
C VAL A 88 5.88 22.12 26.21
N PRO A 89 6.40 23.26 26.71
CA PRO A 89 7.07 24.25 25.88
C PRO A 89 8.21 23.64 25.05
N GLY A 90 8.21 23.93 23.75
CA GLY A 90 9.20 23.41 22.81
C GLY A 90 8.81 22.09 22.14
N VAL A 91 7.72 21.44 22.55
CA VAL A 91 7.11 20.33 21.80
C VAL A 91 6.32 20.89 20.62
N LYS A 92 6.49 20.27 19.45
CA LYS A 92 5.83 20.66 18.18
C LYS A 92 4.70 19.70 17.84
N ASN A 93 4.99 18.40 17.84
CA ASN A 93 4.03 17.35 17.56
C ASN A 93 4.25 16.16 18.50
N VAL A 94 3.18 15.44 18.81
CA VAL A 94 3.21 14.20 19.57
C VAL A 94 2.36 13.17 18.82
N TRP A 95 2.84 11.94 18.68
CA TRP A 95 2.09 10.81 18.12
C TRP A 95 2.14 9.64 19.09
N GLN A 96 1.10 8.84 19.15
CA GLN A 96 1.20 7.54 19.82
C GLN A 96 2.05 6.60 18.95
N VAL A 97 2.83 5.71 19.57
CA VAL A 97 3.60 4.70 18.83
C VAL A 97 2.63 3.68 18.23
N GLU A 98 2.49 3.70 16.90
CA GLU A 98 1.70 2.71 16.15
C GLU A 98 2.52 1.44 15.90
N ILE A 99 1.84 0.29 15.90
CA ILE A 99 2.37 -1.02 15.56
C ILE A 99 2.00 -1.33 14.11
N PHE A 100 3.02 -1.56 13.30
CA PHE A 100 2.94 -1.99 11.92
C PHE A 100 3.08 -3.51 11.85
N SER A 101 2.25 -4.14 11.03
CA SER A 101 2.41 -5.56 10.71
C SER A 101 3.13 -5.73 9.38
N LEU A 102 3.76 -6.88 9.20
CA LEU A 102 4.24 -7.28 7.88
C LEU A 102 3.08 -7.26 6.87
N PRO A 103 3.31 -6.77 5.63
CA PRO A 103 2.30 -6.74 4.59
C PRO A 103 1.68 -8.13 4.35
N LYS A 104 0.37 -8.15 4.06
CA LYS A 104 -0.33 -9.34 3.59
C LYS A 104 0.16 -9.67 2.18
N ASN A 105 1.21 -10.48 2.09
CA ASN A 105 1.69 -11.00 0.82
C ASN A 105 0.92 -12.29 0.48
N GLU A 106 0.83 -12.60 -0.81
CA GLU A 106 0.41 -13.93 -1.23
C GLU A 106 1.42 -14.97 -0.68
N LYS A 107 0.90 -16.11 -0.21
CA LYS A 107 1.68 -17.06 0.59
C LYS A 107 2.94 -17.55 -0.15
N PRO A 108 4.04 -17.82 0.57
CA PRO A 108 5.25 -18.38 -0.02
C PRO A 108 4.97 -19.78 -0.61
N THR A 109 5.19 -19.95 -1.91
CA THR A 109 5.02 -21.26 -2.55
C THR A 109 6.33 -22.06 -2.48
N LYS A 110 6.26 -23.33 -2.06
CA LYS A 110 7.42 -24.23 -1.92
C LYS A 110 7.68 -25.00 -3.22
N ASN A 111 7.99 -24.29 -4.30
CA ASN A 111 8.07 -24.93 -5.61
C ASN A 111 9.52 -25.17 -6.07
N LYS A 112 9.84 -26.44 -6.36
CA LYS A 112 11.06 -26.86 -7.08
C LYS A 112 10.74 -26.88 -8.58
N SER A 113 11.63 -26.36 -9.44
CA SER A 113 11.40 -26.20 -10.89
C SER A 113 12.25 -27.12 -11.76
N ASN A 114 11.87 -27.23 -13.04
CA ASN A 114 12.70 -27.80 -14.11
C ASN A 114 13.15 -26.67 -15.05
N GLY A 115 14.48 -26.48 -15.17
CA GLY A 115 15.12 -25.34 -15.83
C GLY A 115 14.72 -25.12 -17.30
N GLY A 116 14.60 -23.84 -17.67
CA GLY A 116 14.45 -23.34 -19.04
C GLY A 116 15.49 -22.24 -19.35
N ASP A 117 15.48 -21.67 -20.55
CA ASP A 117 16.43 -20.63 -20.97
C ASP A 117 16.17 -19.30 -20.22
N ILE A 118 17.07 -18.99 -19.29
CA ILE A 118 16.90 -18.03 -18.20
C ILE A 118 17.08 -16.58 -18.69
N GLU A 119 17.99 -16.35 -19.64
CA GLU A 119 18.23 -14.98 -20.13
C GLU A 119 17.04 -14.47 -20.94
N ALA A 120 16.43 -15.28 -21.82
CA ALA A 120 15.32 -14.86 -22.67
C ALA A 120 14.01 -14.58 -21.91
N GLN A 121 13.91 -15.05 -20.66
CA GLN A 121 12.70 -15.00 -19.84
C GLN A 121 12.90 -14.23 -18.52
N SER A 122 13.94 -13.40 -18.46
CA SER A 122 14.21 -12.55 -17.30
C SER A 122 13.24 -11.38 -17.22
N LEU A 123 12.69 -11.15 -16.03
CA LEU A 123 11.83 -9.99 -15.74
C LEU A 123 12.59 -8.65 -15.94
N HIS A 124 13.92 -8.67 -15.94
CA HIS A 124 14.74 -7.49 -16.21
C HIS A 124 14.49 -6.86 -17.59
N HIS A 125 14.05 -7.65 -18.57
CA HIS A 125 13.66 -7.18 -19.91
C HIS A 125 12.57 -6.12 -19.89
N MET A 126 11.65 -6.20 -18.92
CA MET A 126 10.55 -5.23 -18.78
C MET A 126 11.05 -3.82 -18.43
N THR A 127 12.28 -3.71 -17.91
CA THR A 127 12.80 -2.50 -17.27
C THR A 127 14.16 -2.05 -17.84
N GLY A 128 14.75 -2.84 -18.75
CA GLY A 128 16.06 -2.61 -19.37
C GLY A 128 17.25 -2.89 -18.47
N VAL A 129 17.06 -3.54 -17.31
CA VAL A 129 18.15 -3.88 -16.37
C VAL A 129 19.15 -4.87 -16.98
N ASP A 130 18.66 -5.81 -17.77
CA ASP A 130 19.45 -6.78 -18.53
C ASP A 130 20.44 -6.08 -19.48
N VAL A 131 19.98 -5.03 -20.19
CA VAL A 131 20.82 -4.21 -21.06
C VAL A 131 21.87 -3.47 -20.24
N LEU A 132 21.52 -2.95 -19.06
CA LEU A 132 22.46 -2.26 -18.18
C LEU A 132 23.55 -3.19 -17.65
N HIS A 133 23.20 -4.41 -17.23
CA HIS A 133 24.17 -5.42 -16.83
C HIS A 133 25.07 -5.83 -18.00
N LYS A 134 24.48 -6.16 -19.15
CA LYS A 134 25.20 -6.73 -20.30
C LYS A 134 26.05 -5.69 -21.04
N LYS A 135 25.48 -4.53 -21.36
CA LYS A 135 26.12 -3.49 -22.20
C LYS A 135 26.88 -2.45 -21.37
N TYR A 136 26.30 -1.98 -20.26
CA TYR A 136 26.87 -0.88 -19.47
C TYR A 136 27.67 -1.36 -18.26
N LYS A 137 27.64 -2.66 -17.95
CA LYS A 137 28.34 -3.28 -16.81
C LYS A 137 27.99 -2.62 -15.47
N LEU A 138 26.76 -2.13 -15.34
CA LEU A 138 26.26 -1.59 -14.09
C LEU A 138 25.77 -2.74 -13.21
N THR A 139 26.17 -2.73 -11.95
CA THR A 139 25.93 -3.80 -10.97
C THR A 139 25.50 -3.25 -9.60
N GLY A 140 25.46 -1.92 -9.43
CA GLY A 140 25.27 -1.25 -8.14
C GLY A 140 26.54 -1.16 -7.30
N LYS A 141 27.70 -1.51 -7.86
CA LYS A 141 28.99 -1.43 -7.18
C LYS A 141 29.24 -0.02 -6.65
N GLY A 142 29.62 0.07 -5.38
CA GLY A 142 29.92 1.34 -4.70
C GLY A 142 28.70 2.03 -4.09
N VAL A 143 27.49 1.47 -4.27
CA VAL A 143 26.26 1.97 -3.65
C VAL A 143 25.92 1.14 -2.42
N LYS A 144 25.49 1.81 -1.34
CA LYS A 144 25.02 1.19 -0.10
C LYS A 144 23.49 1.20 -0.02
N VAL A 145 22.88 0.05 0.22
CA VAL A 145 21.44 -0.12 0.36
C VAL A 145 21.09 -0.70 1.73
N GLY A 146 20.26 0.02 2.49
CA GLY A 146 19.70 -0.46 3.76
C GLY A 146 18.39 -1.19 3.55
N ILE A 147 18.24 -2.37 4.16
CA ILE A 147 17.01 -3.15 4.19
C ILE A 147 16.42 -3.03 5.59
N ILE A 148 15.34 -2.27 5.74
CA ILE A 148 14.59 -2.13 7.00
C ILE A 148 13.42 -3.12 6.93
N ASP A 149 13.58 -4.29 7.55
CA ASP A 149 12.68 -5.44 7.35
C ASP A 149 12.86 -6.49 8.48
N THR A 150 12.59 -7.78 8.20
CA THR A 150 12.75 -8.90 9.15
C THR A 150 14.19 -9.37 9.34
N GLY A 151 15.17 -8.66 8.77
CA GLY A 151 16.58 -9.03 8.75
C GLY A 151 17.04 -9.57 7.41
N ILE A 152 18.27 -10.08 7.35
CA ILE A 152 18.81 -10.79 6.18
C ILE A 152 19.47 -12.09 6.66
N ASP A 153 19.16 -13.24 6.04
CA ASP A 153 20.01 -14.44 6.16
C ASP A 153 21.31 -14.17 5.41
N TYR A 154 22.21 -13.43 6.06
CA TYR A 154 23.46 -12.98 5.48
C TYR A 154 24.40 -14.14 5.14
N LYS A 155 24.11 -15.37 5.58
CA LYS A 155 24.85 -16.59 5.21
C LYS A 155 24.34 -17.24 3.93
N HIS A 156 23.27 -16.71 3.35
CA HIS A 156 22.67 -17.23 2.12
C HIS A 156 23.63 -17.08 0.92
N PRO A 157 23.87 -18.12 0.08
CA PRO A 157 24.85 -18.06 -1.01
C PRO A 157 24.56 -16.98 -2.06
N ALA A 158 23.30 -16.60 -2.26
CA ALA A 158 22.96 -15.49 -3.15
C ALA A 158 23.53 -14.13 -2.68
N PHE A 159 23.93 -13.99 -1.41
CA PHE A 159 24.57 -12.79 -0.86
C PHE A 159 26.09 -12.92 -0.74
N ALA A 160 26.67 -14.00 -1.28
CA ALA A 160 28.12 -14.15 -1.36
C ALA A 160 28.74 -12.96 -2.12
N ALA A 161 29.89 -12.49 -1.62
CA ALA A 161 30.73 -11.59 -2.41
C ALA A 161 31.29 -12.33 -3.63
N PRO A 162 31.66 -11.61 -4.71
CA PRO A 162 32.31 -12.23 -5.87
C PRO A 162 33.49 -13.12 -5.46
N GLY A 163 33.45 -14.39 -5.86
CA GLY A 163 34.47 -15.39 -5.53
C GLY A 163 34.23 -16.20 -4.24
N ALA A 164 33.31 -15.76 -3.37
CA ALA A 164 32.91 -16.53 -2.18
C ALA A 164 31.82 -17.56 -2.51
N THR A 165 31.73 -18.60 -1.67
CA THR A 165 30.73 -19.68 -1.81
C THR A 165 29.49 -19.47 -0.94
N GLU A 166 29.60 -18.65 0.10
CA GLU A 166 28.49 -18.31 0.99
C GLU A 166 28.48 -16.81 1.27
N GLY A 167 27.31 -16.33 1.67
CA GLY A 167 27.19 -14.98 2.22
C GLY A 167 27.89 -14.90 3.58
N CYS A 168 28.22 -13.69 4.00
CA CYS A 168 28.63 -13.43 5.36
C CYS A 168 28.20 -12.03 5.79
N PHE A 169 28.30 -11.78 7.10
CA PHE A 169 28.18 -10.45 7.69
C PHE A 169 29.56 -9.99 8.18
N ALA A 170 29.94 -8.75 7.86
CA ALA A 170 31.27 -8.21 8.15
C ALA A 170 31.66 -8.24 9.63
N ARG A 171 30.68 -8.35 10.54
CA ARG A 171 30.93 -8.58 11.98
C ARG A 171 31.59 -9.92 12.28
N TYR A 172 31.31 -10.95 11.48
CA TYR A 172 31.76 -12.33 11.70
C TYR A 172 32.70 -12.86 10.61
N GLY A 173 32.95 -12.10 9.54
CA GLY A 173 33.72 -12.55 8.39
C GLY A 173 34.37 -11.42 7.61
N LYS A 174 35.28 -11.79 6.71
CA LYS A 174 35.94 -10.87 5.77
C LYS A 174 35.26 -10.93 4.40
N ASN A 175 35.37 -9.86 3.62
CA ASN A 175 34.84 -9.79 2.26
C ASN A 175 33.32 -10.05 2.17
N CYS A 176 32.56 -9.46 3.09
CA CYS A 176 31.10 -9.59 3.13
C CYS A 176 30.39 -8.48 2.37
N ARG A 177 29.24 -8.80 1.77
CA ARG A 177 28.34 -7.81 1.16
C ARG A 177 27.39 -7.18 2.17
N VAL A 178 26.93 -7.94 3.17
CA VAL A 178 26.28 -7.38 4.35
C VAL A 178 27.38 -6.82 5.24
N LYS A 179 27.49 -5.48 5.30
CA LYS A 179 28.56 -4.80 6.05
C LYS A 179 28.05 -4.10 7.30
N TYR A 180 26.80 -3.70 7.30
CA TYR A 180 26.14 -2.99 8.38
C TYR A 180 24.90 -3.77 8.81
N GLY A 181 24.42 -3.52 10.02
CA GLY A 181 23.17 -4.08 10.48
C GLY A 181 23.06 -4.22 11.98
N TRP A 182 21.81 -4.33 12.42
CA TRP A 182 21.41 -4.37 13.82
C TRP A 182 20.03 -5.02 13.94
N ASP A 183 19.80 -5.78 15.00
CA ASP A 183 18.49 -6.24 15.42
C ASP A 183 17.95 -5.31 16.51
N PHE A 184 16.85 -4.63 16.21
CA PHE A 184 16.25 -3.68 17.13
C PHE A 184 15.32 -4.33 18.16
N VAL A 185 14.97 -5.61 17.99
CA VAL A 185 13.78 -6.17 18.67
C VAL A 185 13.95 -7.58 19.21
N GLY A 186 14.76 -8.42 18.56
CA GLY A 186 14.91 -9.84 18.91
C GLY A 186 13.74 -10.73 18.46
N ASP A 187 13.92 -12.04 18.61
CA ASP A 187 13.03 -13.06 18.02
C ASP A 187 11.59 -13.05 18.56
N ASP A 188 11.43 -12.85 19.87
CA ASP A 188 10.14 -12.93 20.58
C ASP A 188 9.24 -11.70 20.35
N TYR A 189 9.75 -10.65 19.70
CA TYR A 189 9.02 -9.39 19.60
C TYR A 189 7.77 -9.51 18.72
N ASP A 190 6.66 -9.04 19.27
CA ASP A 190 5.31 -9.11 18.71
C ASP A 190 4.64 -7.74 18.58
N GLY A 191 5.39 -6.65 18.80
CA GLY A 191 4.88 -5.28 18.83
C GLY A 191 4.62 -4.75 20.24
N ASP A 192 4.22 -5.63 21.17
CA ASP A 192 3.79 -5.28 22.52
C ASP A 192 4.85 -5.59 23.59
N THR A 193 5.62 -6.65 23.39
CA THR A 193 6.72 -7.05 24.28
C THR A 193 7.87 -6.05 24.28
N GLU A 194 8.60 -5.91 25.39
CA GLU A 194 9.77 -5.02 25.42
C GLU A 194 10.83 -5.56 24.45
N PRO A 195 11.33 -4.74 23.50
CA PRO A 195 12.32 -5.19 22.53
C PRO A 195 13.61 -5.63 23.21
N LYS A 196 14.29 -6.64 22.64
CA LYS A 196 15.60 -7.13 23.08
C LYS A 196 16.62 -6.93 21.94
N PRO A 197 17.12 -5.70 21.73
CA PRO A 197 18.03 -5.43 20.64
C PRO A 197 19.35 -6.17 20.79
N ASP A 198 19.91 -6.62 19.68
CA ASP A 198 21.24 -7.18 19.61
C ASP A 198 21.89 -6.93 18.24
N SER A 199 23.10 -7.42 18.07
CA SER A 199 23.92 -7.12 16.91
C SER A 199 23.77 -8.08 15.72
N ASP A 200 22.89 -9.07 15.82
CA ASP A 200 22.70 -10.13 14.82
C ASP A 200 21.38 -9.95 14.04
N PRO A 201 21.40 -9.28 12.87
CA PRO A 201 20.21 -9.02 12.06
C PRO A 201 19.77 -10.24 11.23
N MET A 202 19.98 -11.45 11.75
CA MET A 202 19.63 -12.71 11.08
C MET A 202 18.12 -12.78 10.82
N ASP A 203 17.76 -13.14 9.59
CA ASP A 203 16.35 -13.26 9.22
C ASP A 203 15.77 -14.62 9.63
N CYS A 204 14.96 -14.62 10.68
CA CYS A 204 14.18 -15.79 11.08
C CYS A 204 12.81 -15.87 10.40
N GLN A 205 12.30 -14.77 9.82
CA GLN A 205 10.95 -14.70 9.24
C GLN A 205 11.00 -15.08 7.76
N GLY A 206 11.79 -14.35 6.98
CA GLY A 206 12.13 -14.62 5.59
C GLY A 206 11.85 -13.50 4.59
N HIS A 207 10.97 -12.56 4.93
CA HIS A 207 10.60 -11.44 4.07
C HIS A 207 11.80 -10.55 3.71
N GLY A 208 12.61 -10.16 4.68
CA GLY A 208 13.78 -9.30 4.46
C GLY A 208 14.85 -9.94 3.59
N SER A 209 15.09 -11.25 3.71
CA SER A 209 15.97 -11.98 2.78
C SER A 209 15.43 -11.99 1.34
N HIS A 210 14.12 -12.10 1.17
CA HIS A 210 13.48 -12.04 -0.15
C HIS A 210 13.64 -10.67 -0.80
N VAL A 211 13.35 -9.62 -0.03
CA VAL A 211 13.56 -8.22 -0.40
C VAL A 211 15.02 -7.93 -0.77
N ALA A 212 15.98 -8.33 0.07
CA ALA A 212 17.41 -8.15 -0.20
C ALA A 212 17.86 -8.91 -1.46
N GLY A 213 17.30 -10.10 -1.70
CA GLY A 213 17.54 -10.87 -2.91
C GLY A 213 17.12 -10.12 -4.18
N ILE A 214 15.97 -9.44 -4.17
CA ILE A 214 15.50 -8.65 -5.32
C ILE A 214 16.44 -7.47 -5.59
N VAL A 215 16.87 -6.78 -4.53
CA VAL A 215 17.83 -5.67 -4.66
C VAL A 215 19.12 -6.15 -5.31
N GLY A 216 19.71 -7.25 -4.82
CA GLY A 216 21.08 -7.56 -5.22
C GLY A 216 21.57 -8.97 -4.94
N GLY A 217 20.69 -9.97 -4.82
CA GLY A 217 21.11 -11.37 -4.80
C GLY A 217 21.80 -11.77 -6.11
N ASN A 218 22.72 -12.73 -6.07
CA ASN A 218 23.38 -13.28 -7.26
C ASN A 218 23.40 -14.80 -7.18
N ALA A 219 22.38 -15.43 -7.77
CA ALA A 219 22.26 -16.87 -7.83
C ALA A 219 22.91 -17.50 -9.08
N LEU A 220 23.35 -16.70 -10.06
CA LEU A 220 24.04 -17.20 -11.26
C LEU A 220 25.39 -17.84 -10.94
N ASN A 221 26.06 -17.38 -9.90
CA ASN A 221 27.45 -17.74 -9.59
C ASN A 221 27.60 -18.70 -8.40
N ILE A 222 26.50 -19.30 -7.91
CA ILE A 222 26.54 -20.21 -6.76
C ILE A 222 27.20 -21.53 -7.18
N LYS A 223 28.42 -21.77 -6.67
CA LYS A 223 29.18 -23.00 -6.94
C LYS A 223 28.76 -24.16 -6.05
N THR A 224 28.56 -23.90 -4.75
CA THR A 224 28.23 -24.87 -3.69
C THR A 224 27.11 -24.33 -2.80
N GLY A 225 26.37 -25.21 -2.11
CA GLY A 225 25.20 -24.83 -1.31
C GLY A 225 23.87 -24.86 -2.08
N PRO A 226 22.74 -24.46 -1.47
CA PRO A 226 21.44 -24.54 -2.11
C PRO A 226 21.38 -23.63 -3.34
N LYS A 227 21.24 -24.24 -4.51
CA LYS A 227 21.04 -23.55 -5.78
C LYS A 227 19.54 -23.41 -6.04
N PRO A 228 19.08 -22.26 -6.54
CA PRO A 228 17.71 -22.15 -6.99
C PRO A 228 17.53 -23.02 -8.23
N ALA A 229 16.31 -23.52 -8.41
CA ALA A 229 16.00 -24.37 -9.54
C ALA A 229 16.02 -23.62 -10.88
N THR A 230 15.82 -22.29 -10.84
CA THR A 230 16.11 -21.36 -11.93
C THR A 230 17.09 -20.30 -11.41
N PRO A 231 18.38 -20.34 -11.79
CA PRO A 231 19.34 -19.26 -11.51
C PRO A 231 18.80 -17.88 -11.87
N TRP A 232 19.10 -16.87 -11.06
CA TRP A 232 18.66 -15.49 -11.26
C TRP A 232 19.70 -14.51 -10.70
N VAL A 233 19.53 -13.24 -11.03
CA VAL A 233 20.32 -12.14 -10.47
C VAL A 233 19.35 -11.02 -10.06
N GLY A 234 19.62 -10.35 -8.95
CA GLY A 234 18.89 -9.18 -8.51
C GLY A 234 19.26 -7.96 -9.35
N VAL A 235 18.56 -6.85 -9.13
CA VAL A 235 18.72 -5.64 -9.95
C VAL A 235 20.13 -5.05 -9.88
N ALA A 236 20.74 -5.05 -8.69
CA ALA A 236 22.02 -4.44 -8.39
C ALA A 236 22.90 -5.43 -7.60
N PRO A 237 23.46 -6.46 -8.27
CA PRO A 237 24.10 -7.61 -7.62
C PRO A 237 25.43 -7.34 -6.90
N GLU A 238 25.94 -6.11 -6.90
CA GLU A 238 27.19 -5.74 -6.19
C GLU A 238 27.00 -4.58 -5.21
N VAL A 239 25.76 -4.27 -4.82
CA VAL A 239 25.53 -3.33 -3.71
C VAL A 239 26.11 -3.86 -2.40
N THR A 240 26.47 -2.92 -1.53
CA THR A 240 26.73 -3.20 -0.11
C THR A 240 25.42 -3.11 0.66
N PHE A 241 25.12 -4.08 1.51
CA PHE A 241 23.91 -4.12 2.32
C PHE A 241 24.14 -3.62 3.75
N GLY A 242 23.14 -2.91 4.27
CA GLY A 242 22.84 -2.78 5.69
C GLY A 242 21.59 -3.58 6.04
N ALA A 243 21.64 -4.46 7.04
CA ALA A 243 20.52 -5.29 7.48
C ALA A 243 19.93 -4.74 8.79
N TYR A 244 18.80 -4.03 8.72
CA TYR A 244 18.17 -3.40 9.89
C TYR A 244 16.89 -4.17 10.22
N ARG A 245 17.00 -5.10 11.18
CA ARG A 245 15.90 -5.97 11.58
C ARG A 245 15.01 -5.26 12.59
N ILE A 246 13.77 -5.00 12.20
CA ILE A 246 12.77 -4.29 13.02
C ILE A 246 11.61 -5.18 13.47
N PHE A 247 11.50 -6.38 12.90
CA PHE A 247 10.45 -7.36 13.21
C PHE A 247 11.03 -8.55 13.98
N GLY A 248 10.30 -9.00 14.99
CA GLY A 248 10.47 -10.34 15.54
C GLY A 248 10.02 -11.41 14.53
N CYS A 249 10.14 -12.68 14.90
CA CYS A 249 9.84 -13.78 13.96
C CYS A 249 8.35 -13.89 13.59
N ASN A 250 7.48 -13.18 14.32
CA ASN A 250 6.03 -13.13 14.12
C ASN A 250 5.53 -11.88 13.36
N GLY A 251 6.39 -10.85 13.15
CA GLY A 251 6.13 -9.84 12.11
C GLY A 251 5.40 -8.54 12.50
N ASN A 252 5.60 -8.00 13.72
CA ASN A 252 5.09 -6.67 14.10
C ASN A 252 6.22 -5.72 14.55
N ALA A 253 6.08 -4.42 14.30
CA ALA A 253 7.08 -3.39 14.63
C ALA A 253 6.45 -2.06 15.05
N GLY A 254 6.94 -1.48 16.15
CA GLY A 254 6.60 -0.12 16.57
C GLY A 254 7.18 0.95 15.63
N THR A 255 6.45 2.05 15.46
CA THR A 255 6.89 3.23 14.69
C THR A 255 8.21 3.80 15.21
N ASP A 256 8.40 3.76 16.53
CA ASP A 256 9.62 4.17 17.21
C ASP A 256 10.84 3.34 16.77
N VAL A 257 10.66 2.02 16.65
CA VAL A 257 11.67 1.08 16.15
C VAL A 257 11.98 1.34 14.67
N ILE A 258 10.95 1.56 13.84
CA ILE A 258 11.10 1.86 12.41
C ILE A 258 11.94 3.13 12.23
N MET A 259 11.61 4.20 12.94
CA MET A 259 12.35 5.46 12.88
C MET A 259 13.80 5.31 13.38
N ALA A 260 14.04 4.45 14.38
CA ALA A 260 15.38 4.19 14.89
C ALA A 260 16.24 3.49 13.82
N ALA A 261 15.67 2.53 13.10
CA ALA A 261 16.33 1.87 11.98
C ALA A 261 16.60 2.84 10.81
N MET A 262 15.68 3.76 10.51
CA MET A 262 15.88 4.79 9.49
C MET A 262 17.07 5.69 9.81
N GLU A 263 17.18 6.18 11.06
CA GLU A 263 18.33 7.00 11.46
C GLU A 263 19.64 6.22 11.56
N MET A 264 19.61 4.96 12.03
CA MET A 264 20.82 4.14 12.03
C MET A 264 21.33 3.89 10.61
N ALA A 265 20.43 3.60 9.66
CA ALA A 265 20.80 3.44 8.26
C ALA A 265 21.43 4.72 7.68
N PHE A 266 20.91 5.89 8.04
CA PHE A 266 21.50 7.17 7.68
C PHE A 266 22.90 7.34 8.26
N ASN A 267 23.08 7.03 9.55
CA ASN A 267 24.35 7.17 10.26
C ASN A 267 25.42 6.18 9.75
N ASP A 268 25.02 4.98 9.31
CA ASP A 268 25.89 4.02 8.60
C ASP A 268 26.26 4.48 7.17
N GLY A 269 25.66 5.58 6.72
CA GLY A 269 25.88 6.21 5.44
C GLY A 269 25.28 5.43 4.30
N MET A 270 24.11 4.80 4.49
CA MET A 270 23.35 4.20 3.39
C MET A 270 23.00 5.27 2.35
N ASP A 271 23.04 4.91 1.06
CA ASP A 271 22.62 5.82 0.00
C ASP A 271 21.11 5.78 -0.23
N ILE A 272 20.52 4.58 -0.04
CA ILE A 272 19.12 4.28 -0.30
C ILE A 272 18.63 3.31 0.79
N ILE A 273 17.44 3.52 1.31
CA ILE A 273 16.75 2.55 2.18
C ILE A 273 15.51 1.99 1.48
N ASN A 274 15.29 0.69 1.67
CA ASN A 274 14.07 -0.01 1.30
C ASN A 274 13.18 -0.16 2.54
N MET A 275 11.92 0.27 2.42
CA MET A 275 10.88 0.13 3.44
C MET A 275 9.67 -0.61 2.88
N SER A 276 9.71 -1.94 2.93
CA SER A 276 8.62 -2.81 2.48
C SER A 276 7.61 -3.10 3.59
N LEU A 277 7.06 -2.03 4.19
CA LEU A 277 6.11 -2.11 5.31
C LEU A 277 4.71 -1.66 4.85
N GLY A 278 3.68 -2.11 5.56
CA GLY A 278 2.29 -1.82 5.22
C GLY A 278 1.52 -1.28 6.41
N GLY A 279 0.56 -0.39 6.15
CA GLY A 279 -0.32 0.20 7.15
C GLY A 279 -0.16 1.71 7.29
N GLY A 280 -0.58 2.22 8.45
CA GLY A 280 -0.45 3.63 8.83
C GLY A 280 -1.50 4.57 8.24
N SER A 281 -1.38 5.84 8.64
CA SER A 281 -2.25 6.92 8.19
C SER A 281 -2.01 7.27 6.71
N SER A 282 -3.08 7.48 5.93
CA SER A 282 -2.99 7.99 4.56
C SER A 282 -2.64 9.49 4.46
N TYR A 283 -2.12 10.09 5.54
CA TYR A 283 -1.77 11.50 5.65
C TYR A 283 -0.26 11.68 5.85
N LYS A 284 0.32 12.75 5.30
CA LYS A 284 1.77 13.00 5.30
C LYS A 284 2.34 13.47 6.64
N GLU A 285 1.46 13.86 7.56
CA GLU A 285 1.78 14.37 8.88
C GLU A 285 2.26 13.28 9.86
N ASN A 286 2.35 12.02 9.39
CA ASN A 286 2.88 10.92 10.19
C ASN A 286 4.42 11.04 10.38
N PRO A 287 4.97 10.52 11.48
CA PRO A 287 6.36 10.78 11.86
C PRO A 287 7.39 10.09 10.94
N THR A 288 7.06 8.94 10.33
CA THR A 288 7.96 8.23 9.39
C THR A 288 8.08 9.00 8.08
N ALA A 289 7.00 9.59 7.55
CA ALA A 289 7.02 10.45 6.39
C ALA A 289 7.83 11.73 6.65
N ILE A 290 7.65 12.36 7.82
CA ILE A 290 8.43 13.55 8.22
C ILE A 290 9.93 13.22 8.29
N LEU A 291 10.30 12.11 8.94
CA LEU A 291 11.71 11.68 9.00
C LEU A 291 12.24 11.35 7.59
N GLY A 292 11.47 10.64 6.76
CA GLY A 292 11.83 10.32 5.38
C GLY A 292 12.17 11.55 4.55
N GLU A 293 11.38 12.62 4.64
CA GLU A 293 11.67 13.89 3.95
C GLU A 293 12.99 14.51 4.40
N LYS A 294 13.26 14.51 5.72
CA LYS A 294 14.52 15.05 6.25
C LYS A 294 15.71 14.22 5.76
N LEU A 295 15.61 12.89 5.78
CA LEU A 295 16.67 11.99 5.32
C LEU A 295 16.97 12.15 3.82
N ILE A 296 15.94 12.32 3.00
CA ILE A 296 16.08 12.60 1.56
C ILE A 296 16.77 13.95 1.33
N ALA A 297 16.41 14.98 2.09
CA ALA A 297 17.08 16.28 2.05
C ALA A 297 18.57 16.19 2.44
N HIS A 298 18.93 15.25 3.31
CA HIS A 298 20.31 14.93 3.68
C HIS A 298 21.02 13.93 2.75
N GLY A 299 20.37 13.51 1.66
CA GLY A 299 20.99 12.71 0.60
C GLY A 299 20.87 11.20 0.77
N MET A 300 20.00 10.69 1.63
CA MET A 300 19.62 9.27 1.67
C MET A 300 18.23 9.08 1.07
N ASN A 301 18.14 8.33 -0.02
CA ASN A 301 16.87 8.07 -0.69
C ASN A 301 16.03 7.00 0.03
N LEU A 302 14.73 7.02 -0.23
CA LEU A 302 13.77 6.10 0.35
C LEU A 302 12.79 5.59 -0.73
N GLY A 303 12.62 4.27 -0.79
CA GLY A 303 11.50 3.61 -1.47
C GLY A 303 10.58 2.96 -0.44
N GLY A 304 9.30 3.30 -0.49
CA GLY A 304 8.25 2.76 0.37
C GLY A 304 7.19 2.02 -0.45
N ALA A 305 6.65 0.93 0.08
CA ALA A 305 5.62 0.15 -0.60
C ALA A 305 4.31 0.94 -0.70
N ALA A 306 3.61 0.84 -1.84
CA ALA A 306 2.30 1.50 -1.98
C ALA A 306 1.19 0.82 -1.15
N GLY A 307 1.36 -0.44 -0.73
CA GLY A 307 0.34 -1.23 -0.05
C GLY A 307 -0.29 -2.30 -0.95
N ASN A 308 -0.94 -3.28 -0.34
CA ASN A 308 -1.54 -4.44 -1.03
C ASN A 308 -3.07 -4.47 -0.90
N ASP A 309 -3.68 -3.30 -0.67
CA ASP A 309 -5.10 -3.13 -0.40
C ASP A 309 -5.84 -2.63 -1.65
N GLY A 310 -5.37 -3.03 -2.84
CA GLY A 310 -5.93 -2.62 -4.13
C GLY A 310 -7.35 -3.12 -4.37
N SER A 311 -7.74 -4.26 -3.77
CA SER A 311 -9.12 -4.74 -3.77
C SER A 311 -10.05 -3.87 -2.92
N GLU A 312 -9.49 -2.98 -2.10
CA GLU A 312 -10.27 -2.17 -1.18
C GLU A 312 -10.73 -0.84 -1.80
N GLY A 313 -10.32 -0.59 -3.05
CA GLY A 313 -10.64 0.61 -3.81
C GLY A 313 -9.58 1.70 -3.67
N VAL A 314 -9.99 2.94 -3.95
CA VAL A 314 -9.14 4.14 -3.87
C VAL A 314 -8.90 4.58 -2.42
N TRP A 315 -7.93 5.46 -2.20
CA TRP A 315 -7.48 5.96 -0.88
C TRP A 315 -6.71 4.94 -0.03
N MET A 316 -6.08 3.95 -0.66
CA MET A 316 -5.50 2.78 0.01
C MET A 316 -3.97 2.78 0.02
N VAL A 317 -3.35 3.89 -0.37
CA VAL A 317 -1.88 4.00 -0.34
C VAL A 317 -1.37 3.97 1.10
N SER A 318 -0.36 3.13 1.35
CA SER A 318 0.33 2.97 2.63
C SER A 318 1.21 4.16 2.98
N ASP A 319 1.45 4.34 4.28
CA ASP A 319 2.19 5.47 4.85
C ASP A 319 3.68 5.57 4.48
N THR A 320 4.36 4.43 4.30
CA THR A 320 5.84 4.35 4.15
C THR A 320 6.40 5.13 2.98
N GLY A 321 5.57 5.45 1.99
CA GLY A 321 5.92 6.25 0.82
C GLY A 321 5.20 7.59 0.74
N LEU A 322 4.55 8.10 1.79
CA LEU A 322 3.69 9.30 1.70
C LEU A 322 4.42 10.64 1.76
N GLY A 323 5.70 10.66 2.08
CA GLY A 323 6.53 11.87 1.95
C GLY A 323 6.36 12.54 0.57
N GLU A 324 6.49 13.87 0.54
CA GLU A 324 6.45 14.66 -0.69
C GLU A 324 7.54 14.25 -1.68
N THR A 325 8.75 14.04 -1.20
CA THR A 325 9.93 13.59 -1.95
C THR A 325 10.22 12.10 -1.79
N ALA A 326 9.63 11.44 -0.78
CA ALA A 326 9.62 9.99 -0.67
C ALA A 326 8.89 9.33 -1.86
N THR A 327 9.32 8.13 -2.25
CA THR A 327 8.74 7.40 -3.40
C THR A 327 7.88 6.24 -2.93
N SER A 328 6.58 6.29 -3.25
CA SER A 328 5.65 5.18 -3.09
C SER A 328 5.63 4.30 -4.34
N VAL A 329 5.85 2.99 -4.18
CA VAL A 329 6.08 2.04 -5.28
C VAL A 329 4.91 1.06 -5.43
N ALA A 330 4.20 1.14 -6.55
CA ALA A 330 3.17 0.21 -6.96
C ALA A 330 3.75 -1.12 -7.48
N SER A 331 2.95 -2.18 -7.42
CA SER A 331 3.32 -3.48 -7.99
C SER A 331 2.82 -3.62 -9.42
N PHE A 332 3.67 -4.19 -10.25
CA PHE A 332 3.35 -4.67 -11.58
C PHE A 332 3.53 -6.18 -11.64
N ASP A 333 2.62 -6.83 -12.36
CA ASP A 333 2.73 -8.26 -12.60
C ASP A 333 3.88 -8.54 -13.55
N ASN A 334 4.63 -9.59 -13.23
CA ASN A 334 5.73 -10.02 -14.07
C ASN A 334 5.19 -10.59 -15.39
N VAL A 335 5.86 -10.29 -16.51
CA VAL A 335 5.53 -10.85 -17.83
C VAL A 335 5.88 -12.34 -17.90
N TYR A 336 6.87 -12.79 -17.13
CA TYR A 336 7.28 -14.19 -17.03
C TYR A 336 7.22 -14.66 -15.59
N GLY A 337 6.40 -15.65 -15.27
CA GLY A 337 6.33 -16.18 -13.92
C GLY A 337 6.48 -17.69 -13.86
N MET A 338 6.74 -18.17 -12.64
CA MET A 338 6.90 -19.58 -12.35
C MET A 338 5.54 -20.19 -12.04
N TYR A 339 4.95 -20.87 -13.03
CA TYR A 339 3.64 -21.50 -12.91
C TYR A 339 3.70 -22.99 -13.16
N ASN A 340 2.77 -23.71 -12.55
CA ASN A 340 2.42 -25.03 -13.04
C ASN A 340 1.85 -24.90 -14.44
N THR A 341 2.03 -25.92 -15.27
CA THR A 341 1.60 -25.88 -16.67
C THR A 341 0.86 -27.14 -17.06
N VAL A 342 -0.20 -26.98 -17.83
CA VAL A 342 -0.99 -28.04 -18.40
C VAL A 342 -0.80 -28.04 -19.91
N SER A 343 -0.60 -29.20 -20.49
CA SER A 343 -0.54 -29.37 -21.94
C SER A 343 -1.83 -30.00 -22.46
N TYR A 344 -2.34 -29.46 -23.56
CA TYR A 344 -3.53 -29.96 -24.25
C TYR A 344 -3.32 -29.84 -25.76
N ALA A 345 -3.52 -30.93 -26.50
CA ALA A 345 -3.28 -31.01 -27.94
C ALA A 345 -1.88 -30.53 -28.39
N GLY A 346 -0.84 -30.82 -27.58
CA GLY A 346 0.56 -30.48 -27.88
C GLY A 346 0.99 -29.05 -27.51
N ALA A 347 0.05 -28.17 -27.12
CA ALA A 347 0.35 -26.83 -26.63
C ALA A 347 0.38 -26.80 -25.09
N LYS A 348 1.20 -25.92 -24.51
CA LYS A 348 1.47 -25.81 -23.07
C LYS A 348 0.97 -24.47 -22.53
N TYR A 349 0.20 -24.48 -21.44
CA TYR A 349 -0.43 -23.31 -20.85
C TYR A 349 -0.17 -23.22 -19.35
N PRO A 350 0.05 -22.04 -18.77
CA PRO A 350 0.14 -21.90 -17.31
C PRO A 350 -1.23 -22.13 -16.66
N TYR A 351 -1.20 -22.65 -15.43
CA TYR A 351 -2.36 -22.74 -14.56
C TYR A 351 -2.00 -22.45 -13.10
N SER A 352 -2.97 -21.99 -12.32
CA SER A 352 -2.84 -21.81 -10.87
C SER A 352 -3.75 -22.78 -10.13
N PRO A 353 -3.22 -23.71 -9.29
CA PRO A 353 -4.04 -24.55 -8.44
C PRO A 353 -4.91 -23.74 -7.48
N SER A 354 -6.00 -24.32 -7.01
CA SER A 354 -6.80 -23.70 -5.95
C SER A 354 -6.03 -23.60 -4.62
N GLN A 355 -6.39 -22.61 -3.80
CA GLN A 355 -5.83 -22.42 -2.46
C GLN A 355 -6.06 -23.64 -1.56
N ALA A 356 -7.19 -24.34 -1.70
CA ALA A 356 -7.49 -25.57 -0.97
C ALA A 356 -6.50 -26.71 -1.29
N THR A 357 -5.96 -26.75 -2.50
CA THR A 357 -4.91 -27.70 -2.92
C THR A 357 -3.49 -27.26 -2.54
N GLY A 358 -3.31 -26.06 -1.99
CA GLY A 358 -2.05 -25.55 -1.45
C GLY A 358 -0.87 -25.64 -2.42
N ASP A 359 -0.84 -24.78 -3.45
CA ASP A 359 0.16 -24.63 -4.54
C ASP A 359 0.65 -25.89 -5.25
N SER A 360 0.15 -27.05 -4.83
CA SER A 360 0.59 -28.35 -5.29
C SER A 360 0.10 -28.55 -6.72
N PRO A 361 0.94 -29.11 -7.61
CA PRO A 361 0.48 -29.50 -8.92
C PRO A 361 -0.77 -30.38 -8.81
N ILE A 362 -1.75 -30.14 -9.68
CA ILE A 362 -2.91 -31.01 -9.80
C ILE A 362 -2.46 -32.45 -10.08
N ALA A 363 -2.91 -33.38 -9.24
CA ALA A 363 -2.62 -34.80 -9.34
C ALA A 363 -3.75 -35.54 -10.08
N LEU A 364 -3.94 -35.23 -11.36
CA LEU A 364 -4.89 -35.94 -12.24
C LEU A 364 -4.16 -36.88 -13.21
N PRO A 365 -4.76 -38.03 -13.59
CA PRO A 365 -4.19 -38.91 -14.60
C PRO A 365 -3.95 -38.19 -15.92
N ALA A 366 -2.84 -38.49 -16.60
CA ALA A 366 -2.56 -37.96 -17.96
C ALA A 366 -3.58 -38.45 -19.03
N SER A 367 -4.41 -39.43 -18.70
CA SER A 367 -5.52 -39.89 -19.53
C SER A 367 -6.80 -39.06 -19.37
N ALA A 368 -6.83 -38.08 -18.46
CA ALA A 368 -8.02 -37.25 -18.26
C ALA A 368 -8.38 -36.48 -19.54
N THR A 369 -9.65 -36.57 -19.93
CA THR A 369 -10.23 -35.86 -21.09
C THR A 369 -11.03 -34.65 -20.63
N LEU A 370 -11.29 -33.73 -21.56
CA LEU A 370 -12.01 -32.49 -21.30
C LEU A 370 -13.52 -32.62 -21.57
N VAL A 371 -14.34 -32.01 -20.71
CA VAL A 371 -15.77 -31.75 -20.96
C VAL A 371 -16.07 -30.27 -20.71
N PRO A 372 -16.18 -29.43 -21.76
CA PRO A 372 -16.62 -28.06 -21.58
C PRO A 372 -18.11 -28.01 -21.22
N LEU A 373 -18.48 -27.18 -20.25
CA LEU A 373 -19.87 -26.95 -19.88
C LEU A 373 -20.44 -25.80 -20.70
N PHE A 374 -21.44 -26.04 -21.55
CA PHE A 374 -22.04 -24.99 -22.40
C PHE A 374 -23.49 -24.70 -22.04
N ASP A 375 -23.91 -23.46 -22.32
CA ASP A 375 -25.31 -23.12 -22.41
C ASP A 375 -25.92 -23.59 -23.75
N LYS A 376 -27.22 -23.33 -23.93
CA LYS A 376 -27.92 -23.70 -25.16
C LYS A 376 -27.41 -22.96 -26.41
N ALA A 377 -26.75 -21.82 -26.24
CA ALA A 377 -26.15 -21.04 -27.31
C ALA A 377 -24.70 -21.45 -27.61
N GLY A 378 -24.13 -22.40 -26.86
CA GLY A 378 -22.75 -22.87 -27.01
C GLY A 378 -21.72 -21.98 -26.31
N ALA A 379 -22.15 -21.05 -25.45
CA ALA A 379 -21.26 -20.26 -24.60
C ALA A 379 -20.87 -21.05 -23.35
N LEU A 380 -19.63 -20.88 -22.89
CA LEU A 380 -19.10 -21.60 -21.74
C LEU A 380 -19.81 -21.12 -20.45
N LEU A 381 -20.28 -22.07 -19.62
CA LEU A 381 -20.96 -21.82 -18.36
C LEU A 381 -20.01 -21.77 -17.17
N ASP A 382 -20.44 -21.09 -16.12
CA ASP A 382 -19.67 -20.87 -14.89
C ASP A 382 -19.56 -22.11 -13.99
N GLY A 383 -20.45 -23.09 -14.16
CA GLY A 383 -20.57 -24.30 -13.34
C GLY A 383 -21.39 -24.11 -12.07
N CYS A 384 -22.12 -23.01 -11.93
CA CYS A 384 -22.93 -22.70 -10.75
C CYS A 384 -24.37 -23.23 -10.80
N ASP A 385 -24.74 -23.98 -11.85
CA ASP A 385 -26.05 -24.62 -11.97
C ASP A 385 -25.88 -26.13 -12.12
N ALA A 386 -26.35 -26.89 -11.12
CA ALA A 386 -26.28 -28.35 -11.14
C ALA A 386 -27.07 -28.96 -12.30
N ALA A 387 -28.17 -28.32 -12.74
CA ALA A 387 -28.97 -28.81 -13.86
C ALA A 387 -28.18 -28.81 -15.17
N ALA A 388 -27.19 -27.90 -15.33
CA ALA A 388 -26.34 -27.83 -16.51
C ALA A 388 -25.49 -29.09 -16.75
N TYR A 389 -25.26 -29.90 -15.71
CA TYR A 389 -24.50 -31.16 -15.79
C TYR A 389 -25.37 -32.36 -16.19
N THR A 390 -26.70 -32.19 -16.24
CA THR A 390 -27.64 -33.29 -16.49
C THR A 390 -27.45 -33.84 -17.90
N GLY A 391 -27.21 -35.15 -18.01
CA GLY A 391 -26.98 -35.83 -19.28
C GLY A 391 -25.54 -35.73 -19.83
N LEU A 392 -24.62 -35.09 -19.11
CA LEU A 392 -23.20 -35.03 -19.48
C LEU A 392 -22.40 -36.17 -18.83
N ASP A 393 -21.57 -36.85 -19.63
CA ASP A 393 -20.61 -37.83 -19.11
C ASP A 393 -19.33 -37.12 -18.62
N VAL A 394 -19.35 -36.69 -17.36
CA VAL A 394 -18.23 -36.01 -16.69
C VAL A 394 -17.39 -36.95 -15.80
N LYS A 395 -17.80 -38.21 -15.62
CA LYS A 395 -17.17 -39.14 -14.69
C LYS A 395 -15.71 -39.41 -15.09
N GLY A 396 -14.78 -39.11 -14.18
CA GLY A 396 -13.34 -39.30 -14.44
C GLY A 396 -12.71 -38.25 -15.38
N LYS A 397 -13.44 -37.18 -15.74
CA LYS A 397 -13.02 -36.16 -16.70
C LYS A 397 -12.83 -34.79 -16.03
N VAL A 398 -12.19 -33.88 -16.75
CA VAL A 398 -11.96 -32.50 -16.32
C VAL A 398 -12.99 -31.60 -16.99
N VAL A 399 -13.74 -30.85 -16.19
CA VAL A 399 -14.70 -29.88 -16.73
C VAL A 399 -14.04 -28.53 -17.01
N LEU A 400 -14.33 -27.93 -18.17
CA LEU A 400 -13.90 -26.55 -18.49
C LEU A 400 -15.07 -25.61 -18.20
N LEU A 401 -14.80 -24.57 -17.41
CA LEU A 401 -15.80 -23.62 -16.92
C LEU A 401 -15.30 -22.19 -17.14
N ILE A 402 -16.20 -21.24 -17.37
CA ILE A 402 -15.82 -19.82 -17.37
C ILE A 402 -15.75 -19.28 -15.94
N GLY A 403 -14.87 -18.35 -15.66
CA GLY A 403 -14.82 -17.66 -14.38
C GLY A 403 -16.06 -16.77 -14.20
N ASP A 404 -16.74 -16.91 -13.06
CA ASP A 404 -17.63 -15.89 -12.51
C ASP A 404 -17.39 -15.86 -11.00
N PHE A 405 -17.23 -14.65 -10.45
CA PHE A 405 -17.00 -14.43 -9.03
C PHE A 405 -18.28 -14.09 -8.27
N THR A 406 -19.41 -13.90 -8.96
CA THR A 406 -20.61 -13.27 -8.38
C THR A 406 -21.71 -14.24 -7.98
N ARG A 407 -21.83 -15.42 -8.64
CA ARG A 407 -22.93 -16.36 -8.36
C ARG A 407 -22.68 -17.34 -7.20
N CYS A 408 -21.82 -18.33 -7.38
CA CYS A 408 -21.59 -19.41 -6.40
C CYS A 408 -20.15 -19.49 -5.88
N GLY A 409 -19.28 -18.58 -6.36
CA GLY A 409 -17.84 -18.58 -6.05
C GLY A 409 -17.12 -19.85 -6.50
N SER A 410 -15.82 -19.94 -6.22
CA SER A 410 -15.02 -21.13 -6.58
C SER A 410 -15.36 -22.37 -5.74
N VAL A 411 -15.79 -22.19 -4.48
CA VAL A 411 -16.17 -23.30 -3.59
C VAL A 411 -17.45 -23.97 -4.08
N GLY A 412 -18.53 -23.19 -4.28
CA GLY A 412 -19.82 -23.72 -4.71
C GLY A 412 -19.73 -24.45 -6.05
N ARG A 413 -19.01 -23.86 -7.01
CA ARG A 413 -18.74 -24.49 -8.31
C ARG A 413 -17.96 -25.80 -8.18
N GLY A 414 -16.94 -25.82 -7.34
CA GLY A 414 -16.14 -27.02 -7.07
C GLY A 414 -16.99 -28.15 -6.50
N THR A 415 -17.85 -27.83 -5.53
CA THR A 415 -18.82 -28.77 -4.95
C THR A 415 -19.78 -29.31 -6.00
N ILE A 416 -20.41 -28.44 -6.80
CA ILE A 416 -21.36 -28.86 -7.85
C ILE A 416 -20.68 -29.78 -8.87
N ALA A 417 -19.49 -29.44 -9.36
CA ALA A 417 -18.76 -30.25 -10.33
C ALA A 417 -18.33 -31.62 -9.74
N LYS A 418 -17.89 -31.64 -8.48
CA LYS A 418 -17.56 -32.85 -7.74
C LYS A 418 -18.79 -33.75 -7.57
N ASP A 419 -19.92 -33.18 -7.16
CA ASP A 419 -21.19 -33.91 -6.94
C ASP A 419 -21.76 -34.46 -8.26
N ALA A 420 -21.52 -33.78 -9.38
CA ALA A 420 -21.80 -34.29 -10.72
C ALA A 420 -20.87 -35.43 -11.17
N GLY A 421 -19.79 -35.72 -10.41
CA GLY A 421 -18.87 -36.83 -10.63
C GLY A 421 -17.61 -36.49 -11.44
N ALA A 422 -17.31 -35.20 -11.69
CA ALA A 422 -16.07 -34.80 -12.35
C ALA A 422 -14.83 -35.21 -11.53
N ALA A 423 -13.70 -35.41 -12.21
CA ALA A 423 -12.42 -35.66 -11.54
C ALA A 423 -11.68 -34.36 -11.19
N GLY A 424 -11.93 -33.29 -11.95
CA GLY A 424 -11.39 -31.96 -11.68
C GLY A 424 -12.04 -30.87 -12.53
N ALA A 425 -11.67 -29.63 -12.29
CA ALA A 425 -12.14 -28.47 -13.05
C ALA A 425 -11.00 -27.53 -13.46
N LEU A 426 -11.04 -27.07 -14.71
CA LEU A 426 -10.28 -25.93 -15.19
C LEU A 426 -11.23 -24.73 -15.34
N VAL A 427 -10.89 -23.64 -14.68
CA VAL A 427 -11.65 -22.39 -14.73
C VAL A 427 -10.90 -21.39 -15.59
N VAL A 428 -11.52 -20.95 -16.67
CA VAL A 428 -11.01 -19.87 -17.51
C VAL A 428 -11.14 -18.56 -16.75
N SER A 429 -10.01 -17.94 -16.40
CA SER A 429 -10.00 -16.64 -15.74
C SER A 429 -10.48 -15.58 -16.73
N VAL A 430 -11.45 -14.78 -16.31
CA VAL A 430 -12.00 -13.69 -17.11
C VAL A 430 -11.91 -12.35 -16.38
N PRO A 431 -11.73 -11.23 -17.11
CA PRO A 431 -11.53 -11.22 -18.55
C PRO A 431 -10.16 -11.79 -18.97
N PHE A 432 -9.11 -11.69 -18.14
CA PHE A 432 -7.75 -12.14 -18.47
C PHE A 432 -6.92 -12.48 -17.21
N GLY A 433 -5.70 -13.01 -17.39
CA GLY A 433 -4.75 -13.32 -16.30
C GLY A 433 -4.92 -14.72 -15.70
N LEU A 434 -4.20 -14.99 -14.61
CA LEU A 434 -4.32 -16.21 -13.80
C LEU A 434 -4.87 -15.85 -12.42
N ALA A 435 -6.19 -15.93 -12.25
CA ALA A 435 -6.83 -15.60 -10.99
C ALA A 435 -6.67 -16.74 -9.96
N GLY A 436 -6.57 -16.43 -8.67
CA GLY A 436 -6.63 -17.45 -7.63
C GLY A 436 -8.05 -18.05 -7.50
N LEU A 437 -8.13 -19.32 -7.11
CA LEU A 437 -9.38 -19.98 -6.75
C LEU A 437 -9.31 -20.43 -5.29
N THR A 438 -10.38 -20.30 -4.51
CA THR A 438 -10.43 -20.93 -3.18
C THR A 438 -10.46 -22.46 -3.31
N GLY A 439 -11.37 -22.98 -4.14
CA GLY A 439 -11.57 -24.43 -4.38
C GLY A 439 -12.05 -25.21 -3.15
N THR A 440 -12.04 -26.55 -3.24
CA THR A 440 -12.34 -27.46 -2.12
C THR A 440 -11.21 -28.47 -1.94
N PRO A 441 -10.87 -28.90 -0.70
CA PRO A 441 -9.71 -29.76 -0.47
C PRO A 441 -9.78 -31.13 -1.16
N GLU A 442 -10.99 -31.66 -1.40
CA GLU A 442 -11.19 -32.99 -1.99
C GLU A 442 -11.41 -32.98 -3.51
N PHE A 443 -11.28 -31.84 -4.19
CA PHE A 443 -11.53 -31.73 -5.64
C PHE A 443 -10.45 -30.89 -6.34
N ALA A 444 -9.84 -31.45 -7.38
CA ALA A 444 -8.78 -30.79 -8.12
C ALA A 444 -9.34 -29.63 -8.96
N MET A 445 -8.96 -28.40 -8.61
CA MET A 445 -9.34 -27.20 -9.35
C MET A 445 -8.13 -26.34 -9.65
N ALA A 446 -8.11 -25.78 -10.86
CA ALA A 446 -7.16 -24.75 -11.24
C ALA A 446 -7.80 -23.72 -12.15
N SER A 447 -7.24 -22.52 -12.11
CA SER A 447 -7.51 -21.47 -13.09
C SER A 447 -6.50 -21.54 -14.23
N ILE A 448 -6.96 -21.16 -15.44
CA ILE A 448 -6.14 -20.96 -16.62
C ILE A 448 -6.43 -19.59 -17.22
N GLU A 449 -5.56 -19.14 -18.12
CA GLU A 449 -5.73 -17.88 -18.84
C GLU A 449 -6.89 -17.95 -19.85
N ASN A 450 -7.45 -16.79 -20.21
CA ASN A 450 -8.49 -16.71 -21.22
C ASN A 450 -8.01 -17.24 -22.59
N ARG A 451 -6.81 -16.84 -23.05
CA ARG A 451 -6.23 -17.38 -24.29
C ARG A 451 -6.02 -18.90 -24.25
N ALA A 452 -5.72 -19.44 -23.08
CA ALA A 452 -5.57 -20.88 -22.88
C ALA A 452 -6.93 -21.57 -23.00
N GLY A 453 -7.97 -21.02 -22.37
CA GLY A 453 -9.35 -21.48 -22.51
C GLY A 453 -9.83 -21.49 -23.96
N GLU A 454 -9.61 -20.40 -24.70
CA GLU A 454 -9.97 -20.28 -26.13
C GLU A 454 -9.23 -21.31 -26.99
N ALA A 455 -7.92 -21.45 -26.81
CA ALA A 455 -7.11 -22.38 -27.57
C ALA A 455 -7.44 -23.84 -27.25
N ILE A 456 -7.70 -24.16 -25.97
CA ILE A 456 -8.17 -25.47 -25.52
C ILE A 456 -9.54 -25.78 -26.13
N LEU A 457 -10.47 -24.83 -26.12
CA LEU A 457 -11.80 -25.00 -26.71
C LEU A 457 -11.73 -25.21 -28.22
N ALA A 458 -10.87 -24.46 -28.93
CA ALA A 458 -10.64 -24.64 -30.35
C ALA A 458 -10.03 -26.02 -30.68
N ALA A 459 -9.08 -26.49 -29.86
CA ALA A 459 -8.49 -27.82 -30.01
C ALA A 459 -9.49 -28.94 -29.68
N TYR A 460 -10.35 -28.75 -28.67
CA TYR A 460 -11.43 -29.66 -28.30
C TYR A 460 -12.43 -29.84 -29.45
N LYS A 461 -12.86 -28.74 -30.08
CA LYS A 461 -13.76 -28.77 -31.24
C LYS A 461 -13.19 -29.57 -32.43
N LYS A 462 -11.85 -29.61 -32.58
CA LYS A 462 -11.17 -30.42 -33.60
C LYS A 462 -11.06 -31.89 -33.22
N ASN A 463 -10.73 -32.19 -31.96
CA ASN A 463 -10.65 -33.56 -31.46
C ASN A 463 -11.02 -33.63 -29.96
N PRO A 464 -12.24 -34.05 -29.61
CA PRO A 464 -12.67 -34.12 -28.22
C PRO A 464 -11.98 -35.23 -27.41
N LYS A 465 -11.21 -36.12 -28.07
CA LYS A 465 -10.46 -37.20 -27.41
C LYS A 465 -9.06 -36.79 -26.94
N ASN A 466 -8.65 -35.54 -27.17
CA ASN A 466 -7.38 -35.03 -26.64
C ASN A 466 -7.36 -35.14 -25.11
N THR A 467 -6.21 -35.53 -24.57
CA THR A 467 -6.01 -35.67 -23.12
C THR A 467 -5.06 -34.60 -22.58
N PHE A 468 -5.12 -34.38 -21.27
CA PHE A 468 -4.25 -33.44 -20.57
C PHE A 468 -2.93 -34.09 -20.14
N THR A 469 -1.85 -33.31 -20.13
CA THR A 469 -0.62 -33.67 -19.41
C THR A 469 -0.24 -32.55 -18.45
N TRP A 470 0.06 -32.91 -17.20
CA TRP A 470 0.32 -31.96 -16.13
C TRP A 470 1.81 -31.89 -15.81
N SER A 471 2.35 -30.69 -15.58
CA SER A 471 3.71 -30.53 -15.11
C SER A 471 3.88 -31.07 -13.69
N LYS A 472 5.00 -31.75 -13.42
CA LYS A 472 5.36 -32.19 -12.07
C LYS A 472 5.93 -31.07 -11.18
N ALA A 473 6.33 -29.96 -11.81
CA ALA A 473 7.04 -28.85 -11.20
C ALA A 473 6.74 -27.58 -12.01
N PRO A 474 6.69 -26.40 -11.36
CA PRO A 474 6.54 -25.14 -12.08
C PRO A 474 7.68 -24.89 -13.07
N THR A 475 7.36 -24.18 -14.13
CA THR A 475 8.32 -23.70 -15.13
C THR A 475 8.09 -22.23 -15.40
N ASN A 476 9.15 -21.51 -15.76
CA ASN A 476 9.04 -20.11 -16.13
C ASN A 476 8.32 -20.00 -17.48
N VAL A 477 7.23 -19.25 -17.54
CA VAL A 477 6.37 -19.10 -18.71
C VAL A 477 5.81 -17.68 -18.78
N GLN A 478 5.55 -17.22 -20.00
CA GLN A 478 4.92 -15.92 -20.21
C GLN A 478 3.45 -15.96 -19.79
N VAL A 479 2.99 -14.91 -19.10
CA VAL A 479 1.59 -14.80 -18.64
C VAL A 479 0.84 -13.70 -19.38
N GLU A 480 -0.40 -13.99 -19.75
CA GLU A 480 -1.38 -13.06 -20.29
C GLU A 480 -1.69 -11.98 -19.25
N GLY A 481 -1.52 -10.72 -19.65
CA GLY A 481 -1.73 -9.57 -18.76
C GLY A 481 -0.55 -9.20 -17.86
N GLY A 482 0.56 -9.94 -17.90
CA GLY A 482 1.81 -9.49 -17.30
C GLY A 482 2.27 -8.14 -17.87
N GLY A 483 2.92 -7.32 -17.05
CA GLY A 483 3.31 -5.95 -17.38
C GLY A 483 2.24 -4.89 -17.13
N ALA A 484 1.07 -5.28 -16.63
CA ALA A 484 0.07 -4.38 -16.06
C ALA A 484 0.28 -4.20 -14.54
N PRO A 485 -0.26 -3.13 -13.92
CA PRO A 485 -0.28 -3.00 -12.47
C PRO A 485 -1.01 -4.19 -11.82
N SER A 486 -0.43 -4.78 -10.78
CA SER A 486 -1.03 -5.90 -10.06
C SER A 486 -2.37 -5.52 -9.43
N ASP A 487 -3.34 -6.41 -9.45
CA ASP A 487 -4.68 -6.17 -8.90
C ASP A 487 -4.62 -5.79 -7.41
N PHE A 488 -3.80 -6.49 -6.62
CA PHE A 488 -3.61 -6.21 -5.20
C PHE A 488 -2.92 -4.87 -4.92
N SER A 489 -2.20 -4.25 -5.86
CA SER A 489 -1.44 -3.02 -5.59
C SER A 489 -2.39 -1.91 -5.16
N SER A 490 -2.16 -1.26 -4.01
CA SER A 490 -3.05 -0.20 -3.54
C SER A 490 -3.25 0.90 -4.58
N PHE A 491 -4.51 1.34 -4.73
CA PHE A 491 -4.81 2.58 -5.42
C PHE A 491 -4.49 3.75 -4.49
N GLY A 492 -3.93 4.82 -5.03
CA GLY A 492 -4.01 6.11 -4.37
C GLY A 492 -5.41 6.70 -4.50
N VAL A 493 -5.56 8.01 -4.40
CA VAL A 493 -4.59 9.02 -3.92
C VAL A 493 -4.43 8.95 -2.39
N ASP A 494 -3.64 9.84 -1.80
CA ASP A 494 -3.59 9.94 -0.33
C ASP A 494 -4.80 10.71 0.25
N GLY A 495 -4.85 10.89 1.57
CA GLY A 495 -5.93 11.57 2.28
C GLY A 495 -6.14 13.05 1.90
N GLU A 496 -5.16 13.67 1.23
CA GLU A 496 -5.16 15.06 0.76
C GLU A 496 -5.15 15.14 -0.79
N LEU A 497 -5.63 14.12 -1.49
CA LEU A 497 -5.71 14.05 -2.96
C LEU A 497 -4.37 14.26 -3.69
N ARG A 498 -3.23 14.04 -3.02
CA ARG A 498 -1.91 14.10 -3.65
C ARG A 498 -1.68 12.83 -4.46
N SER A 499 -1.06 12.97 -5.64
CA SER A 499 -0.78 11.82 -6.49
C SER A 499 0.18 10.84 -5.83
N LYS A 500 -0.35 9.66 -5.52
CA LYS A 500 0.34 8.42 -5.15
C LYS A 500 -0.42 7.25 -5.82
N PRO A 501 0.21 6.07 -5.99
CA PRO A 501 1.65 5.82 -5.89
C PRO A 501 2.43 6.66 -6.91
N ASP A 502 3.75 6.76 -6.75
CA ASP A 502 4.57 7.62 -7.60
C ASP A 502 5.00 6.96 -8.90
N ILE A 503 5.30 5.66 -8.82
CA ILE A 503 5.82 4.81 -9.88
C ILE A 503 5.50 3.35 -9.54
N GLY A 504 5.61 2.41 -10.47
CA GLY A 504 5.56 0.99 -10.17
C GLY A 504 6.78 0.21 -10.64
N ALA A 505 6.94 -0.99 -10.11
CA ALA A 505 8.00 -1.92 -10.44
C ALA A 505 7.51 -3.37 -10.38
N PRO A 506 8.22 -4.34 -10.98
CA PRO A 506 7.86 -5.75 -10.90
C PRO A 506 7.73 -6.22 -9.44
N GLY A 507 6.54 -6.67 -9.05
CA GLY A 507 6.22 -7.10 -7.69
C GLY A 507 5.26 -8.30 -7.61
N GLY A 508 4.66 -8.73 -8.72
CA GLY A 508 3.87 -9.97 -8.78
C GLY A 508 4.73 -11.19 -9.12
N ASN A 509 4.59 -12.28 -8.36
CA ASN A 509 5.24 -13.58 -8.60
C ASN A 509 6.77 -13.50 -8.71
N ILE A 510 7.42 -12.86 -7.75
CA ILE A 510 8.88 -12.65 -7.76
C ILE A 510 9.59 -13.79 -7.03
N TYR A 511 10.48 -14.48 -7.73
CA TYR A 511 11.32 -15.54 -7.17
C TYR A 511 12.62 -14.95 -6.64
N SER A 512 12.88 -15.11 -5.34
CA SER A 512 14.04 -14.52 -4.69
C SER A 512 14.56 -15.41 -3.57
N ALA A 513 15.62 -14.95 -2.89
CA ALA A 513 16.23 -15.60 -1.75
C ALA A 513 15.24 -15.71 -0.58
N TYR A 514 15.45 -16.69 0.28
CA TYR A 514 14.68 -16.93 1.49
C TYR A 514 15.63 -17.57 2.52
N PRO A 515 15.35 -17.57 3.82
CA PRO A 515 16.25 -18.16 4.80
C PRO A 515 16.58 -19.62 4.45
N ARG A 516 17.86 -20.00 4.60
CA ARG A 516 18.33 -21.35 4.28
C ARG A 516 17.55 -22.41 5.06
N ALA A 517 17.28 -22.12 6.34
CA ALA A 517 16.49 -22.97 7.23
C ALA A 517 15.03 -23.17 6.76
N LYS A 518 14.53 -22.32 5.86
CA LYS A 518 13.16 -22.37 5.32
C LYS A 518 13.09 -22.72 3.83
N GLY A 519 14.17 -23.22 3.25
CA GLY A 519 14.19 -23.70 1.86
C GLY A 519 14.93 -22.81 0.86
N SER A 520 15.63 -21.76 1.31
CA SER A 520 16.55 -20.92 0.54
C SER A 520 15.95 -20.02 -0.55
N TYR A 521 14.83 -20.39 -1.18
CA TYR A 521 14.20 -19.59 -2.22
C TYR A 521 12.68 -19.77 -2.21
N THR A 522 11.94 -18.72 -2.52
CA THR A 522 10.48 -18.79 -2.62
C THR A 522 9.92 -17.70 -3.56
N LEU A 523 8.68 -17.89 -3.98
CA LEU A 523 7.89 -16.91 -4.73
C LEU A 523 7.07 -16.08 -3.76
N MET A 524 7.07 -14.76 -3.95
CA MET A 524 6.20 -13.84 -3.21
C MET A 524 5.65 -12.77 -4.17
N SER A 525 4.43 -12.32 -3.88
CA SER A 525 3.79 -11.19 -4.57
C SER A 525 3.51 -10.09 -3.57
N GLY A 526 3.77 -8.85 -3.96
CA GLY A 526 3.46 -7.68 -3.15
C GLY A 526 4.16 -6.41 -3.64
N THR A 527 3.64 -5.25 -3.23
CA THR A 527 4.39 -3.99 -3.33
C THR A 527 5.69 -4.03 -2.53
N SER A 528 5.78 -4.92 -1.54
CA SER A 528 7.01 -5.31 -0.85
C SER A 528 8.12 -5.88 -1.75
N MET A 529 7.78 -6.44 -2.90
CA MET A 529 8.72 -6.97 -3.89
C MET A 529 9.02 -5.93 -4.98
N ALA A 530 8.05 -5.06 -5.30
CA ALA A 530 8.25 -3.95 -6.22
C ALA A 530 9.21 -2.88 -5.67
N THR A 531 9.09 -2.56 -4.38
CA THR A 531 9.92 -1.57 -3.69
C THR A 531 11.42 -1.88 -3.78
N PRO A 532 11.91 -3.10 -3.44
CA PRO A 532 13.32 -3.43 -3.56
C PRO A 532 13.80 -3.47 -5.02
N TYR A 533 12.90 -3.78 -5.96
CA TYR A 533 13.24 -3.69 -7.38
C TYR A 533 13.53 -2.24 -7.79
N TYR A 534 12.69 -1.31 -7.34
CA TYR A 534 12.89 0.12 -7.56
C TYR A 534 14.16 0.64 -6.85
N VAL A 535 14.41 0.23 -5.60
CA VAL A 535 15.62 0.58 -4.85
C VAL A 535 16.89 0.05 -5.54
N GLY A 536 16.88 -1.19 -6.03
CA GLY A 536 17.99 -1.72 -6.84
C GLY A 536 18.17 -0.94 -8.14
N SER A 537 17.08 -0.50 -8.76
CA SER A 537 17.12 0.33 -9.97
C SER A 537 17.78 1.69 -9.68
N GLN A 538 17.48 2.30 -8.54
CA GLN A 538 18.15 3.51 -8.08
C GLN A 538 19.65 3.27 -7.87
N ALA A 539 20.07 2.12 -7.34
CA ALA A 539 21.49 1.81 -7.17
C ALA A 539 22.25 1.75 -8.52
N LEU A 540 21.65 1.17 -9.57
CA LEU A 540 22.21 1.22 -10.93
C LEU A 540 22.30 2.66 -11.45
N TYR A 541 21.27 3.47 -11.20
CA TYR A 541 21.26 4.88 -11.58
C TYR A 541 22.37 5.67 -10.86
N TYR A 542 22.56 5.46 -9.56
CA TYR A 542 23.61 6.10 -8.77
C TYR A 542 25.00 5.77 -9.32
N GLN A 543 25.27 4.50 -9.61
CA GLN A 543 26.54 4.07 -10.21
C GLN A 543 26.78 4.73 -11.58
N ALA A 544 25.72 4.97 -12.36
CA ALA A 544 25.83 5.60 -13.68
C ALA A 544 26.10 7.12 -13.63
N LYS A 545 25.89 7.78 -12.48
CA LYS A 545 26.11 9.22 -12.34
C LYS A 545 27.52 9.55 -11.85
N LYS A 546 28.06 10.66 -12.33
CA LYS A 546 29.40 11.16 -11.95
C LYS A 546 29.45 11.71 -10.52
N SER A 547 28.32 12.15 -10.01
CA SER A 547 28.14 12.69 -8.67
C SER A 547 26.85 12.13 -8.08
N LYS A 548 26.79 11.99 -6.76
CA LYS A 548 25.59 11.51 -6.06
C LYS A 548 24.40 12.42 -6.39
N PRO A 549 23.35 11.92 -7.06
CA PRO A 549 22.18 12.72 -7.40
C PRO A 549 21.33 13.01 -6.15
N SER A 550 20.56 14.11 -6.16
CA SER A 550 19.58 14.37 -5.10
C SER A 550 18.39 13.40 -5.23
N GLY A 551 17.70 13.13 -4.12
CA GLY A 551 16.53 12.24 -4.15
C GLY A 551 15.39 12.73 -5.04
N ALA A 552 15.13 14.03 -5.03
CA ALA A 552 14.17 14.64 -5.93
C ALA A 552 14.57 14.46 -7.41
N ASP A 553 15.86 14.56 -7.75
CA ASP A 553 16.33 14.32 -9.12
C ASP A 553 16.19 12.84 -9.54
N VAL A 554 16.45 11.92 -8.62
CA VAL A 554 16.31 10.47 -8.84
C VAL A 554 14.84 10.13 -9.07
N ARG A 555 13.96 10.54 -8.14
CA ARG A 555 12.51 10.34 -8.25
C ARG A 555 11.98 10.91 -9.57
N ARG A 556 12.35 12.15 -9.91
CA ARG A 556 11.97 12.79 -11.16
C ARG A 556 12.49 12.04 -12.39
N ALA A 557 13.75 11.60 -12.40
CA ALA A 557 14.31 10.89 -13.55
C ALA A 557 13.53 9.60 -13.83
N PHE A 558 13.22 8.83 -12.80
CA PHE A 558 12.44 7.60 -12.94
C PHE A 558 10.98 7.86 -13.34
N LYS A 559 10.31 8.86 -12.76
CA LYS A 559 8.93 9.24 -13.15
C LYS A 559 8.87 9.80 -14.57
N ASN A 560 9.78 10.73 -14.89
CA ASN A 560 10.41 11.01 -16.19
C ASN A 560 10.14 9.98 -17.29
N THR A 561 10.66 8.79 -17.05
CA THR A 561 11.03 7.86 -18.12
C THR A 561 10.35 6.51 -17.99
N ALA A 562 9.43 6.37 -17.03
CA ALA A 562 8.67 5.15 -16.82
C ALA A 562 7.93 4.71 -18.10
N THR A 563 7.60 3.43 -18.18
CA THR A 563 6.77 2.90 -19.26
C THR A 563 5.31 2.98 -18.81
N ILE A 564 4.51 3.82 -19.45
CA ILE A 564 3.07 3.91 -19.16
C ILE A 564 2.41 2.61 -19.65
N ALA A 565 1.75 1.90 -18.75
CA ALA A 565 1.12 0.62 -19.05
C ALA A 565 -0.38 0.74 -19.27
N LYS A 566 -0.91 -0.24 -20.00
CA LYS A 566 -2.34 -0.49 -20.15
C LYS A 566 -2.69 -1.73 -19.36
N ASN A 567 -3.92 -1.77 -18.85
CA ASN A 567 -4.50 -3.04 -18.45
C ASN A 567 -4.61 -3.91 -19.69
N TRP A 568 -4.42 -5.21 -19.54
CA TRP A 568 -4.50 -6.13 -20.65
C TRP A 568 -5.85 -6.04 -21.36
N GLY A 569 -5.84 -6.02 -22.69
CA GLY A 569 -7.04 -5.85 -23.51
C GLY A 569 -7.64 -4.43 -23.49
N SER A 570 -7.14 -3.51 -22.65
CA SER A 570 -7.64 -2.13 -22.63
C SER A 570 -7.15 -1.33 -23.84
N LYS A 571 -8.04 -0.50 -24.39
CA LYS A 571 -7.71 0.45 -25.46
C LYS A 571 -7.01 1.70 -24.89
N THR A 572 -7.26 2.01 -23.63
CA THR A 572 -6.76 3.17 -22.87
C THR A 572 -5.65 2.75 -21.90
N TYR A 573 -4.91 3.75 -21.38
CA TYR A 573 -3.88 3.51 -20.37
C TYR A 573 -4.50 3.38 -18.98
N THR A 574 -3.89 2.54 -18.13
CA THR A 574 -4.34 2.38 -16.75
C THR A 574 -4.25 3.72 -16.02
N SER A 575 -5.20 4.00 -15.13
CA SER A 575 -5.21 5.23 -14.35
C SER A 575 -3.88 5.46 -13.61
N ALA A 576 -3.38 6.70 -13.62
CA ALA A 576 -2.20 7.08 -12.84
C ALA A 576 -2.43 6.94 -11.33
N VAL A 577 -3.70 6.87 -10.89
CA VAL A 577 -4.10 6.57 -9.50
C VAL A 577 -3.66 5.16 -9.08
N LYS A 578 -3.50 4.23 -10.03
CA LYS A 578 -3.02 2.85 -9.78
C LYS A 578 -1.54 2.68 -10.08
N GLN A 579 -1.07 3.24 -11.21
CA GLN A 579 0.29 2.98 -11.71
C GLN A 579 1.31 4.10 -11.43
N GLY A 580 0.87 5.25 -10.92
CA GLY A 580 1.70 6.44 -10.81
C GLY A 580 2.19 6.90 -12.18
N ALA A 581 3.50 7.15 -12.30
CA ALA A 581 4.14 7.47 -13.57
C ALA A 581 4.25 6.27 -14.53
N GLY A 582 3.98 5.04 -14.09
CA GLY A 582 4.11 3.81 -14.87
C GLY A 582 5.20 2.87 -14.35
N LEU A 583 5.50 1.84 -15.12
CA LEU A 583 6.51 0.83 -14.80
C LEU A 583 7.92 1.41 -14.90
N VAL A 584 8.78 1.14 -13.92
CA VAL A 584 10.18 1.59 -13.91
C VAL A 584 10.92 1.16 -15.19
N ASN A 585 11.58 2.12 -15.84
CA ASN A 585 12.45 1.86 -16.98
C ASN A 585 13.83 2.47 -16.70
N VAL A 586 14.75 1.62 -16.26
CA VAL A 586 16.07 2.03 -15.73
C VAL A 586 16.98 2.47 -16.87
N LEU A 587 16.91 1.77 -18.01
CA LEU A 587 17.66 2.15 -19.20
C LEU A 587 17.28 3.55 -19.66
N ASN A 588 15.97 3.84 -19.75
CA ASN A 588 15.50 5.17 -20.13
C ASN A 588 15.91 6.22 -19.09
N ALA A 589 15.80 5.93 -17.78
CA ALA A 589 16.21 6.87 -16.73
C ALA A 589 17.70 7.27 -16.85
N ILE A 590 18.56 6.32 -17.19
CA ILE A 590 20.00 6.56 -17.35
C ILE A 590 20.33 7.30 -18.65
N THR A 591 19.64 6.96 -19.73
CA THR A 591 19.97 7.45 -21.09
C THR A 591 19.22 8.72 -21.50
N ALA A 592 18.13 9.06 -20.81
CA ALA A 592 17.35 10.26 -21.09
C ALA A 592 18.20 11.53 -20.98
N THR A 593 18.05 12.38 -22.00
CA THR A 593 18.70 13.71 -22.08
C THR A 593 17.70 14.84 -21.92
N THR A 594 16.56 14.54 -21.29
CA THR A 594 15.46 15.48 -21.04
C THR A 594 14.94 15.28 -19.63
N ALA A 595 14.54 16.37 -18.97
CA ALA A 595 13.84 16.32 -17.70
C ALA A 595 12.63 17.26 -17.72
N ILE A 596 11.52 16.83 -17.09
CA ILE A 596 10.31 17.63 -16.89
C ILE A 596 10.13 17.88 -15.39
N SER A 597 9.82 19.12 -15.02
CA SER A 597 9.49 19.50 -13.64
C SER A 597 8.24 20.39 -13.59
N PRO A 598 7.34 20.25 -12.59
CA PRO A 598 7.38 19.24 -11.51
C PRO A 598 7.20 17.81 -12.05
N ASP A 599 7.43 16.80 -11.22
CA ASP A 599 7.37 15.38 -11.62
C ASP A 599 5.98 14.73 -11.45
N ARG A 600 4.99 15.52 -11.02
CA ARG A 600 3.54 15.24 -11.05
C ARG A 600 2.77 16.55 -11.16
N LEU A 601 1.50 16.46 -11.56
CA LEU A 601 0.57 17.57 -11.59
C LEU A 601 -0.72 17.19 -10.83
N ASP A 602 -0.86 17.70 -9.62
CA ASP A 602 -2.09 17.56 -8.85
C ASP A 602 -3.06 18.68 -9.24
N LEU A 603 -4.13 18.31 -9.97
CA LEU A 603 -5.17 19.24 -10.44
C LEU A 603 -6.23 19.54 -9.37
N LEU A 604 -6.18 18.78 -8.27
CA LEU A 604 -7.13 18.81 -7.16
C LEU A 604 -8.56 18.44 -7.59
N ASP A 605 -9.54 18.86 -6.78
CA ASP A 605 -10.96 18.60 -6.99
C ASP A 605 -11.63 19.77 -7.76
N THR A 606 -12.91 19.64 -8.11
CA THR A 606 -13.63 20.69 -8.88
C THR A 606 -13.69 22.03 -8.13
N VAL A 607 -13.73 22.01 -6.80
CA VAL A 607 -13.80 23.23 -5.97
C VAL A 607 -12.45 23.95 -5.91
N ASN A 608 -11.37 23.20 -5.78
CA ASN A 608 -10.01 23.72 -5.68
C ASN A 608 -9.22 23.55 -6.99
N PHE A 609 -9.92 23.49 -8.13
CA PHE A 609 -9.37 23.06 -9.40
C PHE A 609 -8.17 23.91 -9.83
N ARG A 610 -7.02 23.26 -9.98
CA ARG A 610 -5.79 23.88 -10.46
C ARG A 610 -5.62 23.64 -11.96
N GLY A 611 -6.55 24.20 -12.75
CA GLY A 611 -6.60 24.03 -14.20
C GLY A 611 -5.42 24.63 -14.97
N VAL A 612 -4.74 25.65 -14.42
CA VAL A 612 -3.54 26.22 -15.04
C VAL A 612 -2.29 25.71 -14.32
N GLN A 613 -1.48 24.93 -15.03
CA GLN A 613 -0.23 24.37 -14.53
C GLN A 613 0.95 24.85 -15.38
N LYS A 614 2.16 24.76 -14.84
CA LYS A 614 3.39 25.09 -15.57
C LYS A 614 4.36 23.94 -15.47
N ILE A 615 4.89 23.51 -16.61
CA ILE A 615 6.00 22.56 -16.67
C ILE A 615 7.25 23.26 -17.19
N THR A 616 8.41 22.85 -16.68
CA THR A 616 9.73 23.23 -17.18
C THR A 616 10.37 22.02 -17.84
N ILE A 617 10.65 22.13 -19.13
CA ILE A 617 11.35 21.11 -19.90
C ILE A 617 12.80 21.54 -19.99
N LYS A 618 13.72 20.70 -19.53
CA LYS A 618 15.16 20.95 -19.57
C LYS A 618 15.82 19.95 -20.52
N ASN A 619 16.58 20.48 -21.48
CA ASN A 619 17.45 19.68 -22.32
C ASN A 619 18.78 19.48 -21.59
N THR A 620 19.04 18.26 -21.13
CA THR A 620 20.31 17.87 -20.47
C THR A 620 21.30 17.24 -21.46
N GLY A 621 20.93 17.16 -22.74
CA GLY A 621 21.78 16.70 -23.83
C GLY A 621 22.83 17.72 -24.26
N LYS A 622 23.67 17.30 -25.21
CA LYS A 622 24.81 18.09 -25.72
C LYS A 622 24.48 18.97 -26.92
N LYS A 623 23.31 18.81 -27.52
CA LYS A 623 22.88 19.53 -28.72
C LYS A 623 21.50 20.16 -28.48
N THR A 624 21.19 21.20 -29.24
CA THR A 624 19.83 21.77 -29.29
C THR A 624 18.84 20.69 -29.73
N GLU A 625 17.73 20.58 -29.03
CA GLU A 625 16.68 19.59 -29.28
C GLU A 625 15.33 20.29 -29.45
N THR A 626 14.46 19.72 -30.28
CA THR A 626 13.08 20.19 -30.44
C THR A 626 12.13 19.18 -29.86
N TYR A 627 11.28 19.61 -28.94
CA TYR A 627 10.30 18.75 -28.28
C TYR A 627 8.91 19.02 -28.83
N THR A 628 8.20 17.96 -29.21
CA THR A 628 6.75 18.01 -29.46
C THR A 628 6.02 17.60 -28.19
N LEU A 629 5.07 18.42 -27.77
CA LEU A 629 4.22 18.14 -26.62
C LEU A 629 2.94 17.45 -27.05
N SER A 630 2.55 16.43 -26.29
CA SER A 630 1.28 15.73 -26.47
C SER A 630 0.65 15.39 -25.13
N HIS A 631 -0.62 14.97 -25.20
CA HIS A 631 -1.42 14.54 -24.06
C HIS A 631 -1.93 13.12 -24.32
N VAL A 632 -1.81 12.28 -23.31
CA VAL A 632 -2.33 10.91 -23.32
C VAL A 632 -3.29 10.75 -22.14
N ALA A 633 -4.56 10.47 -22.44
CA ALA A 633 -5.56 10.16 -21.42
C ALA A 633 -5.36 8.76 -20.84
N ALA A 634 -5.70 8.62 -19.56
CA ALA A 634 -5.79 7.34 -18.87
C ALA A 634 -7.19 7.16 -18.30
N ASP A 635 -7.51 5.93 -17.90
CA ASP A 635 -8.82 5.54 -17.37
C ASP A 635 -9.24 6.43 -16.19
N ALA A 636 -10.49 6.91 -16.23
CA ALA A 636 -11.13 7.51 -15.07
C ALA A 636 -11.77 6.43 -14.20
N LEU A 637 -11.60 6.58 -12.87
CA LEU A 637 -12.10 5.63 -11.88
C LEU A 637 -13.30 6.25 -11.18
N ASN A 638 -14.50 5.76 -11.46
CA ASN A 638 -15.68 6.05 -10.65
C ASN A 638 -15.65 5.17 -9.42
N SER A 639 -15.30 5.78 -8.29
CA SER A 639 -15.10 5.07 -7.04
C SER A 639 -16.34 5.03 -6.17
N TYR A 640 -17.40 5.78 -6.48
CA TYR A 640 -18.65 5.75 -5.72
C TYR A 640 -19.80 5.63 -6.72
N SER A 641 -20.61 4.57 -6.68
CA SER A 641 -21.66 4.35 -7.69
C SER A 641 -23.07 4.18 -7.11
N LYS A 642 -23.20 3.99 -5.79
CA LYS A 642 -24.46 3.78 -5.07
C LYS A 642 -24.43 4.52 -3.73
N GLY A 643 -25.50 5.24 -3.40
CA GLY A 643 -25.78 5.68 -2.02
C GLY A 643 -24.64 6.43 -1.30
N ASN A 644 -24.68 6.41 0.04
CA ASN A 644 -23.69 7.04 0.92
C ASN A 644 -22.52 6.09 1.26
N ALA A 645 -22.62 4.81 0.91
CA ALA A 645 -21.66 3.79 1.31
C ALA A 645 -20.42 3.77 0.41
N TRP A 646 -19.27 4.05 1.03
CA TRP A 646 -17.90 3.59 0.73
C TRP A 646 -17.38 3.57 -0.72
N PRO A 647 -16.05 3.74 -0.96
CA PRO A 647 -15.53 3.53 -2.30
C PRO A 647 -15.70 2.07 -2.73
N GLU A 648 -16.08 1.86 -3.98
CA GLU A 648 -16.17 0.58 -4.68
C GLU A 648 -14.83 -0.16 -4.63
N ALA A 649 -14.88 -1.47 -4.35
CA ALA A 649 -13.70 -2.34 -4.29
C ALA A 649 -12.97 -2.37 -5.63
N ILE A 650 -13.77 -2.45 -6.70
CA ILE A 650 -13.32 -2.41 -8.07
C ILE A 650 -13.98 -1.18 -8.71
N PRO A 651 -13.25 -0.05 -8.81
CA PRO A 651 -13.81 1.16 -9.40
C PRO A 651 -14.31 0.92 -10.83
N VAL A 652 -15.44 1.54 -11.17
CA VAL A 652 -15.99 1.46 -12.53
C VAL A 652 -15.15 2.33 -13.45
N ILE A 653 -14.53 1.72 -14.46
CA ILE A 653 -13.74 2.43 -15.46
C ILE A 653 -14.68 3.17 -16.41
N GLU A 654 -14.50 4.48 -16.53
CA GLU A 654 -15.21 5.31 -17.50
C GLU A 654 -14.23 5.91 -18.51
N ALA A 655 -14.61 5.87 -19.79
CA ALA A 655 -13.90 6.56 -20.85
C ALA A 655 -14.20 8.07 -20.84
N ASP A 656 -13.84 8.74 -19.74
CA ASP A 656 -13.93 10.20 -19.57
C ASP A 656 -12.58 10.74 -19.09
N TYR A 657 -12.17 11.89 -19.61
CA TYR A 657 -10.81 12.40 -19.39
C TYR A 657 -10.74 13.92 -19.49
N ALA A 658 -9.78 14.51 -18.79
CA ALA A 658 -9.45 15.91 -18.92
C ALA A 658 -8.87 16.19 -20.32
N SER A 659 -9.05 17.40 -20.82
CA SER A 659 -8.36 17.89 -22.02
C SER A 659 -7.28 18.89 -21.64
N VAL A 660 -6.21 18.97 -22.44
CA VAL A 660 -5.05 19.84 -22.16
C VAL A 660 -4.74 20.71 -23.37
N LYS A 661 -4.62 22.01 -23.14
CA LYS A 661 -4.07 22.97 -24.11
C LYS A 661 -2.67 23.41 -23.67
N PHE A 662 -1.73 23.42 -24.60
CA PHE A 662 -0.37 23.90 -24.37
C PHE A 662 -0.21 25.32 -24.89
N SER A 663 0.50 26.17 -24.16
CA SER A 663 0.89 27.50 -24.68
C SER A 663 1.81 27.41 -25.90
N ALA A 664 2.50 26.27 -26.08
CA ALA A 664 3.24 25.92 -27.27
C ALA A 664 3.30 24.39 -27.42
N ASN A 665 2.86 23.85 -28.56
CA ASN A 665 2.89 22.40 -28.83
C ASN A 665 4.28 21.91 -29.29
N LYS A 666 5.17 22.82 -29.66
CA LYS A 666 6.56 22.53 -30.02
C LYS A 666 7.48 23.56 -29.38
N VAL A 667 8.58 23.11 -28.80
CA VAL A 667 9.59 23.99 -28.20
C VAL A 667 11.00 23.56 -28.61
N LYS A 668 11.83 24.52 -29.03
CA LYS A 668 13.24 24.30 -29.37
C LYS A 668 14.11 24.77 -28.20
N ILE A 669 14.90 23.87 -27.63
CA ILE A 669 15.64 24.11 -26.40
C ILE A 669 17.13 23.84 -26.64
N PRO A 670 18.00 24.87 -26.56
CA PRO A 670 19.46 24.67 -26.62
C PRO A 670 19.97 23.74 -25.53
N ALA A 671 21.13 23.12 -25.77
CA ALA A 671 21.80 22.26 -24.79
C ALA A 671 21.96 22.95 -23.43
N GLY A 672 21.59 22.25 -22.36
CA GLY A 672 21.68 22.76 -20.98
C GLY A 672 20.64 23.82 -20.60
N LYS A 673 19.80 24.28 -21.53
CA LYS A 673 18.75 25.28 -21.28
C LYS A 673 17.41 24.63 -20.97
N SER A 674 16.46 25.44 -20.54
CA SER A 674 15.09 25.03 -20.25
C SER A 674 14.07 26.02 -20.79
N VAL A 675 12.86 25.53 -21.03
CA VAL A 675 11.70 26.33 -21.42
C VAL A 675 10.53 26.00 -20.50
N LYS A 676 9.79 27.04 -20.09
CA LYS A 676 8.52 26.88 -19.36
C LYS A 676 7.37 26.83 -20.36
N VAL A 677 6.48 25.87 -20.19
CA VAL A 677 5.24 25.75 -20.96
C VAL A 677 4.06 25.79 -20.00
N THR A 678 3.06 26.59 -20.34
CA THR A 678 1.81 26.66 -19.57
C THR A 678 0.83 25.64 -20.13
N LEU A 679 0.23 24.86 -19.23
CA LEU A 679 -0.79 23.85 -19.50
C LEU A 679 -2.12 24.37 -18.99
N THR A 680 -3.16 24.34 -19.82
CA THR A 680 -4.53 24.66 -19.41
C THR A 680 -5.38 23.40 -19.52
N PHE A 681 -5.73 22.84 -18.37
CA PHE A 681 -6.59 21.68 -18.22
C PHE A 681 -8.07 22.11 -18.17
N THR A 682 -8.91 21.34 -18.84
CA THR A 682 -10.36 21.37 -18.66
C THR A 682 -10.80 20.03 -18.09
N GLU A 683 -11.60 20.06 -17.03
CA GLU A 683 -12.17 18.87 -16.40
C GLU A 683 -12.96 17.98 -17.38
N PRO A 684 -13.08 16.67 -17.09
CA PRO A 684 -13.91 15.75 -17.86
C PRO A 684 -15.38 16.18 -17.91
N LYS A 685 -16.05 15.97 -19.05
CA LYS A 685 -17.42 16.49 -19.29
C LYS A 685 -18.51 15.59 -18.72
N LYS A 686 -18.36 14.26 -18.82
CA LYS A 686 -19.45 13.29 -18.61
C LYS A 686 -19.58 12.81 -17.17
N GLY A 687 -18.47 12.71 -16.45
CA GLY A 687 -18.41 12.10 -15.13
C GLY A 687 -19.38 12.74 -14.14
N ASN A 688 -20.07 11.91 -13.37
CA ASN A 688 -20.99 12.35 -12.32
C ASN A 688 -20.19 12.82 -11.10
N ALA A 689 -20.28 14.11 -10.74
CA ALA A 689 -19.57 14.66 -9.59
C ALA A 689 -19.90 13.96 -8.25
N LYS A 690 -21.07 13.32 -8.14
CA LYS A 690 -21.45 12.53 -6.95
C LYS A 690 -20.74 11.18 -6.86
N HIS A 691 -20.15 10.72 -7.96
CA HIS A 691 -19.38 9.47 -8.01
C HIS A 691 -17.89 9.69 -7.71
N PHE A 692 -17.50 10.95 -7.52
CA PHE A 692 -16.13 11.40 -7.32
C PHE A 692 -15.11 10.81 -8.32
N PRO A 693 -15.35 10.88 -9.65
CA PRO A 693 -14.46 10.24 -10.62
C PRO A 693 -13.04 10.82 -10.52
N LEU A 694 -12.09 9.92 -10.27
CA LEU A 694 -10.67 10.23 -10.35
C LEU A 694 -10.22 10.08 -11.80
N TYR A 695 -9.94 11.20 -12.45
CA TYR A 695 -9.44 11.24 -13.82
C TYR A 695 -7.94 11.49 -13.83
N SER A 696 -7.26 10.93 -14.83
CA SER A 696 -5.80 11.04 -14.91
C SER A 696 -5.30 11.00 -16.35
N GLY A 697 -3.99 11.17 -16.52
CA GLY A 697 -3.31 11.06 -17.79
C GLY A 697 -1.89 11.58 -17.71
N TYR A 698 -1.29 11.81 -18.86
CA TYR A 698 0.12 12.14 -18.98
C TYR A 698 0.34 13.27 -19.98
N VAL A 699 1.21 14.21 -19.62
CA VAL A 699 1.77 15.19 -20.56
C VAL A 699 3.14 14.69 -20.98
N ILE A 700 3.33 14.54 -22.29
CA ILE A 700 4.52 13.92 -22.88
C ILE A 700 5.31 14.98 -23.64
N ALA A 701 6.64 14.98 -23.47
CA ALA A 701 7.56 15.69 -24.33
C ALA A 701 8.40 14.70 -25.13
N THR A 702 8.19 14.67 -26.44
CA THR A 702 8.87 13.79 -27.38
C THR A 702 9.98 14.57 -28.10
N PRO A 703 11.27 14.21 -27.94
CA PRO A 703 12.36 14.81 -28.70
C PRO A 703 12.24 14.47 -30.20
N SER A 704 12.72 15.36 -31.07
CA SER A 704 12.62 15.16 -32.53
C SER A 704 13.71 14.25 -33.08
N ASN A 705 14.87 14.18 -32.41
CA ASN A 705 15.94 13.26 -32.78
C ASN A 705 15.82 11.93 -32.04
N GLU A 706 16.12 10.81 -32.73
CA GLU A 706 16.00 9.42 -32.23
C GLU A 706 17.03 9.02 -31.14
N GLY A 707 17.62 9.96 -30.41
CA GLY A 707 18.70 9.70 -29.45
C GLY A 707 18.30 9.63 -27.98
N SER A 708 17.08 10.00 -27.62
CA SER A 708 16.59 10.04 -26.23
C SER A 708 15.14 9.57 -26.17
N PRO A 709 14.74 8.81 -25.13
CA PRO A 709 13.34 8.47 -24.92
C PRO A 709 12.49 9.73 -24.71
N ALA A 710 11.21 9.64 -25.07
CA ALA A 710 10.22 10.60 -24.62
C ALA A 710 10.12 10.59 -23.09
N VAL A 711 9.76 11.74 -22.53
CA VAL A 711 9.58 11.90 -21.09
C VAL A 711 8.18 12.41 -20.78
N HIS A 712 7.65 12.08 -19.62
CA HIS A 712 6.30 12.50 -19.25
C HIS A 712 6.15 12.94 -17.79
N VAL A 713 5.02 13.56 -17.52
CA VAL A 713 4.55 13.88 -16.18
C VAL A 713 3.10 13.41 -16.02
N PRO A 714 2.78 12.57 -15.02
CA PRO A 714 1.40 12.20 -14.73
C PRO A 714 0.64 13.38 -14.12
N TYR A 715 -0.66 13.46 -14.41
CA TYR A 715 -1.59 14.31 -13.69
C TYR A 715 -2.75 13.49 -13.12
N ILE A 716 -3.28 13.96 -11.99
CA ILE A 716 -4.50 13.41 -11.39
C ILE A 716 -5.40 14.60 -11.00
N GLY A 717 -6.70 14.44 -11.21
CA GLY A 717 -7.72 15.30 -10.65
C GLY A 717 -8.95 14.50 -10.26
N LEU A 718 -9.80 15.11 -9.44
CA LEU A 718 -11.07 14.53 -9.02
C LEU A 718 -12.21 15.43 -9.46
N LYS A 719 -13.25 14.85 -10.06
CA LYS A 719 -14.46 15.61 -10.38
C LYS A 719 -15.45 15.51 -9.22
N GLY A 720 -15.92 16.66 -8.73
CA GLY A 720 -16.71 16.79 -7.50
C GLY A 720 -15.94 17.52 -6.41
N ALA A 721 -16.57 17.69 -5.25
CA ALA A 721 -15.96 18.34 -4.10
C ALA A 721 -15.49 17.25 -3.12
N VAL A 722 -14.19 17.12 -2.88
CA VAL A 722 -13.66 16.05 -2.01
C VAL A 722 -14.18 16.17 -0.58
N ARG A 723 -14.49 17.38 -0.12
CA ARG A 723 -15.12 17.63 1.19
C ARG A 723 -16.52 17.01 1.34
N ASP A 724 -17.18 16.67 0.21
CA ASP A 724 -18.50 16.05 0.19
C ASP A 724 -18.40 14.51 0.09
N VAL A 725 -17.19 13.94 0.03
CA VAL A 725 -16.99 12.49 0.15
C VAL A 725 -17.50 12.05 1.53
N PRO A 726 -18.33 11.01 1.62
CA PRO A 726 -18.84 10.52 2.89
C PRO A 726 -17.73 10.05 3.83
N MET A 727 -17.61 10.67 5.00
CA MET A 727 -16.68 10.23 6.04
C MET A 727 -17.33 9.20 6.95
N ILE A 728 -18.66 9.20 7.05
CA ILE A 728 -19.45 8.23 7.81
C ILE A 728 -20.42 7.53 6.86
N ASP A 729 -20.52 6.22 7.01
CA ASP A 729 -21.45 5.40 6.25
C ASP A 729 -22.79 5.29 6.97
N THR A 730 -23.82 5.87 6.35
CA THR A 730 -25.18 5.88 6.88
C THR A 730 -26.10 4.83 6.29
N ASP A 731 -25.66 4.10 5.27
CA ASP A 731 -26.52 3.15 4.55
C ASP A 731 -26.87 1.92 5.42
N VAL A 732 -26.14 1.74 6.54
CA VAL A 732 -26.35 0.66 7.53
C VAL A 732 -27.06 1.12 8.79
N GLY A 733 -27.63 2.34 8.81
CA GLY A 733 -28.29 2.90 9.99
C GLY A 733 -27.33 3.42 11.08
N ALA A 734 -26.05 3.63 10.73
CA ALA A 734 -25.08 4.33 11.56
C ALA A 734 -24.97 5.82 11.17
N PRO A 735 -24.50 6.73 12.04
CA PRO A 735 -24.29 6.51 13.45
C PRO A 735 -25.59 6.19 14.18
N GLY A 736 -25.54 5.23 15.09
CA GLY A 736 -26.72 4.72 15.80
C GLY A 736 -26.49 4.59 17.30
N LEU A 737 -27.56 4.30 18.04
CA LEU A 737 -27.49 3.99 19.45
C LEU A 737 -27.88 2.54 19.72
N ALA A 738 -27.04 1.88 20.51
CA ALA A 738 -27.26 0.59 21.13
C ALA A 738 -26.99 0.70 22.63
N TYR A 739 -27.03 -0.41 23.35
CA TYR A 739 -26.55 -0.46 24.74
C TYR A 739 -25.61 -1.64 24.99
N THR A 740 -24.62 -1.42 25.85
CA THR A 740 -23.71 -2.45 26.34
C THR A 740 -24.20 -2.94 27.70
N LYS A 741 -24.48 -4.24 27.78
CA LYS A 741 -24.86 -4.94 29.02
C LYS A 741 -23.71 -5.01 30.01
N ALA A 742 -24.02 -5.31 31.27
CA ALA A 742 -23.00 -5.53 32.32
C ALA A 742 -21.95 -6.60 31.95
N ASN A 743 -22.34 -7.61 31.17
CA ASN A 743 -21.43 -8.66 30.67
C ASN A 743 -20.60 -8.26 29.44
N GLY A 744 -20.69 -7.00 28.99
CA GLY A 744 -19.95 -6.47 27.84
C GLY A 744 -20.61 -6.72 26.48
N ALA A 745 -21.73 -7.44 26.41
CA ALA A 745 -22.43 -7.68 25.14
C ALA A 745 -23.18 -6.42 24.68
N VAL A 746 -23.03 -6.06 23.40
CA VAL A 746 -23.80 -4.99 22.73
C VAL A 746 -25.14 -5.55 22.26
N ALA A 747 -26.23 -4.81 22.47
CA ALA A 747 -27.57 -5.17 22.01
C ALA A 747 -28.36 -3.94 21.55
N ASP A 748 -29.32 -4.16 20.66
CA ASP A 748 -30.21 -3.11 20.14
C ASP A 748 -31.11 -2.53 21.24
N LEU A 749 -31.47 -1.26 21.12
CA LEU A 749 -32.37 -0.61 22.07
C LEU A 749 -33.76 -1.26 22.05
N PRO A 750 -34.33 -1.61 23.21
CA PRO A 750 -35.66 -2.22 23.26
C PRO A 750 -36.79 -1.23 22.96
N SER A 751 -36.56 0.07 23.15
CA SER A 751 -37.47 1.15 22.77
C SER A 751 -36.70 2.48 22.55
N PRO A 752 -37.28 3.45 21.81
CA PRO A 752 -36.67 4.78 21.64
C PRO A 752 -36.47 5.56 22.95
N ASP A 753 -37.34 5.34 23.94
CA ASP A 753 -37.31 6.01 25.25
C ASP A 753 -36.52 5.22 26.31
N PHE A 754 -35.66 4.30 25.88
CA PHE A 754 -34.89 3.45 26.79
C PHE A 754 -34.05 4.30 27.76
N THR A 755 -34.25 4.07 29.05
CA THR A 755 -33.45 4.73 30.09
C THR A 755 -32.25 3.86 30.42
N PHE A 756 -31.06 4.41 30.17
CA PHE A 756 -29.79 3.75 30.39
C PHE A 756 -29.39 3.79 31.87
N ASN A 757 -28.40 2.97 32.21
CA ASN A 757 -27.75 3.00 33.52
C ASN A 757 -26.26 2.73 33.32
N PHE A 758 -25.40 3.67 33.72
CA PHE A 758 -23.96 3.56 33.45
C PHE A 758 -23.30 2.29 34.03
N LYS A 759 -23.93 1.62 35.01
CA LYS A 759 -23.44 0.37 35.59
C LYS A 759 -23.93 -0.86 34.82
N THR A 760 -25.22 -0.94 34.54
CA THR A 760 -25.87 -2.18 34.05
C THR A 760 -26.21 -2.18 32.56
N ALA A 761 -26.42 -1.02 31.95
CA ALA A 761 -26.80 -0.84 30.54
C ALA A 761 -26.27 0.51 30.02
N ALA A 762 -25.00 0.52 29.61
CA ALA A 762 -24.32 1.74 29.16
C ALA A 762 -24.74 2.11 27.72
N PRO A 763 -24.95 3.40 27.41
CA PRO A 763 -25.11 3.86 26.05
C PRO A 763 -23.94 3.46 25.17
N THR A 764 -24.22 2.96 23.97
CA THR A 764 -23.21 2.52 23.02
C THR A 764 -23.44 3.20 21.68
N ILE A 765 -22.48 4.04 21.28
CA ILE A 765 -22.52 4.74 20.00
C ILE A 765 -21.96 3.82 18.93
N GLN A 766 -22.77 3.57 17.90
CA GLN A 766 -22.41 2.75 16.76
C GLN A 766 -21.98 3.65 15.62
N VAL A 767 -20.77 3.46 15.07
CA VAL A 767 -20.25 4.26 13.94
C VAL A 767 -19.61 3.33 12.91
N ARG A 768 -19.93 3.53 11.64
CA ARG A 768 -19.19 2.97 10.50
C ARG A 768 -18.62 4.14 9.71
N TYR A 769 -17.30 4.21 9.59
CA TYR A 769 -16.64 5.24 8.78
C TYR A 769 -16.76 4.91 7.30
N GLY A 770 -16.85 5.87 6.38
CA GLY A 770 -16.93 5.67 4.93
C GLY A 770 -15.63 5.96 4.18
N SER A 771 -14.70 6.70 4.80
CA SER A 771 -13.40 7.05 4.22
C SER A 771 -12.39 7.42 5.32
N HIS A 772 -11.12 7.61 4.93
CA HIS A 772 -10.09 8.19 5.77
C HIS A 772 -10.49 9.62 6.18
N SER A 773 -10.75 9.84 7.47
CA SER A 773 -10.94 11.17 8.05
C SER A 773 -9.63 11.67 8.67
N PRO A 774 -9.29 12.96 8.66
CA PRO A 774 -8.18 13.50 9.46
C PRO A 774 -8.46 13.48 10.97
N ASP A 775 -9.74 13.56 11.34
CA ASP A 775 -10.21 13.57 12.73
C ASP A 775 -11.67 13.08 12.82
N ALA A 776 -12.03 12.34 13.86
CA ALA A 776 -13.42 11.94 14.08
C ALA A 776 -13.71 11.80 15.57
N THR A 777 -14.71 12.54 16.07
CA THR A 777 -15.01 12.74 17.49
C THR A 777 -16.44 12.35 17.87
N ILE A 778 -16.64 12.03 19.16
CA ILE A 778 -17.97 11.88 19.77
C ILE A 778 -18.09 12.89 20.90
N ARG A 779 -19.03 13.83 20.75
CA ARG A 779 -19.23 15.01 21.59
C ARG A 779 -20.49 14.86 22.44
N VAL A 780 -20.41 15.23 23.70
CA VAL A 780 -21.50 15.15 24.67
C VAL A 780 -21.97 16.54 25.04
N TYR A 781 -23.29 16.77 24.95
CA TYR A 781 -23.95 17.99 25.35
C TYR A 781 -25.04 17.70 26.37
N ASP A 782 -25.25 18.62 27.31
CA ASP A 782 -26.43 18.57 28.19
C ASP A 782 -27.70 18.79 27.35
N ALA A 783 -28.67 17.89 27.45
CA ALA A 783 -29.83 17.92 26.55
C ALA A 783 -30.72 19.16 26.76
N LYS A 784 -30.74 19.73 27.96
CA LYS A 784 -31.60 20.87 28.33
C LYS A 784 -30.94 22.21 28.03
N THR A 785 -29.71 22.40 28.49
CA THR A 785 -28.96 23.67 28.39
C THR A 785 -28.19 23.78 27.09
N LYS A 786 -27.99 22.67 26.36
CA LYS A 786 -27.13 22.56 25.17
C LYS A 786 -25.66 22.90 25.45
N ALA A 787 -25.25 22.92 26.72
CA ALA A 787 -23.86 23.15 27.09
C ALA A 787 -22.99 21.97 26.65
N PHE A 788 -21.85 22.25 26.01
CA PHE A 788 -20.85 21.24 25.70
C PHE A 788 -20.22 20.72 27.01
N LEU A 789 -20.25 19.40 27.21
CA LEU A 789 -19.79 18.76 28.43
C LEU A 789 -18.44 18.05 28.25
N GLY A 790 -18.10 17.66 27.02
CA GLY A 790 -16.83 17.03 26.70
C GLY A 790 -16.96 15.96 25.61
N PHE A 791 -15.89 15.20 25.41
CA PHE A 791 -15.77 14.13 24.42
C PHE A 791 -15.85 12.75 25.07
N VAL A 792 -16.36 11.77 24.33
CA VAL A 792 -16.45 10.36 24.77
C VAL A 792 -15.11 9.64 24.53
N ASN A 793 -14.69 8.86 25.53
CA ASN A 793 -13.59 7.90 25.43
C ASN A 793 -14.10 6.52 25.88
N SER A 794 -13.86 5.49 25.07
CA SER A 794 -14.27 4.12 25.38
C SER A 794 -13.09 3.27 25.83
N ARG A 795 -13.31 2.29 26.70
CA ARG A 795 -12.25 1.41 27.20
C ARG A 795 -11.70 0.47 26.11
N MET A 796 -12.53 0.12 25.12
CA MET A 796 -12.18 -0.84 24.06
C MET A 796 -11.54 -0.20 22.84
N TRP A 797 -11.92 1.04 22.50
CA TRP A 797 -11.44 1.72 21.28
C TRP A 797 -10.66 2.99 21.58
N GLY A 798 -10.45 3.33 22.85
CA GLY A 798 -9.97 4.63 23.25
C GLY A 798 -10.99 5.70 22.87
N PRO A 799 -10.54 6.95 22.72
CA PRO A 799 -11.41 7.96 22.19
C PRO A 799 -11.65 7.78 20.69
N ALA A 800 -12.79 8.25 20.21
CA ALA A 800 -12.92 8.55 18.79
C ALA A 800 -12.06 9.79 18.55
N PHE A 801 -10.78 9.63 18.21
CA PHE A 801 -9.89 10.67 17.71
C PHE A 801 -8.91 10.05 16.71
N GLY A 802 -8.46 10.85 15.74
CA GLY A 802 -7.34 10.50 14.87
C GLY A 802 -7.72 10.24 13.42
N ALA A 803 -6.72 9.94 12.60
CA ALA A 803 -6.93 9.67 11.19
C ALA A 803 -7.70 8.36 11.00
N THR A 804 -9.03 8.34 11.17
CA THR A 804 -9.79 7.08 11.16
C THR A 804 -9.75 6.49 9.76
N GLY A 805 -8.97 5.44 9.60
CA GLY A 805 -8.86 4.71 8.37
C GLY A 805 -9.79 3.52 8.30
N ARG A 806 -10.00 3.14 7.05
CA ARG A 806 -10.81 2.02 6.62
C ARG A 806 -10.04 0.74 6.88
N MET A 807 -10.57 -0.15 7.71
CA MET A 807 -10.18 -1.56 7.66
C MET A 807 -10.93 -2.20 6.51
N THR A 808 -10.29 -2.42 5.36
CA THR A 808 -10.81 -3.21 4.21
C THR A 808 -12.14 -2.73 3.61
N ASN A 809 -12.41 -3.10 2.36
CA ASN A 809 -13.68 -2.91 1.69
C ASN A 809 -14.60 -4.07 2.00
N LEU A 810 -15.42 -3.81 3.01
CA LEU A 810 -16.33 -4.77 3.64
C LEU A 810 -17.41 -5.33 2.68
N ASP A 811 -17.67 -4.65 1.55
CA ASP A 811 -18.67 -5.08 0.56
C ASP A 811 -18.19 -6.31 -0.24
N GLN A 812 -16.90 -6.62 -0.24
CA GLN A 812 -16.38 -7.83 -0.89
C GLN A 812 -16.85 -9.13 -0.18
N TYR A 813 -17.30 -9.05 1.08
CA TYR A 813 -17.67 -10.22 1.90
C TYR A 813 -18.97 -10.04 2.72
N ASN A 814 -19.81 -9.03 2.45
CA ASN A 814 -21.04 -8.73 3.20
C ASN A 814 -20.86 -8.58 4.73
N ASN A 815 -19.67 -8.23 5.23
CA ASN A 815 -19.40 -8.16 6.67
C ASN A 815 -19.32 -6.71 7.15
N LEU A 816 -20.43 -6.15 7.62
CA LEU A 816 -20.55 -4.73 8.01
C LEU A 816 -19.98 -4.50 9.44
N ASN A 817 -18.67 -4.27 9.56
CA ASN A 817 -18.06 -3.99 10.86
C ASN A 817 -18.42 -2.58 11.36
N ILE A 818 -19.41 -2.49 12.25
CA ILE A 818 -19.75 -1.30 13.02
C ILE A 818 -18.82 -1.19 14.25
N ARG A 819 -18.25 -0.01 14.48
CA ARG A 819 -17.50 0.29 15.70
C ARG A 819 -18.45 0.70 16.81
N ASN A 820 -18.24 0.15 18.00
CA ASN A 820 -19.10 0.36 19.16
C ASN A 820 -18.33 1.12 20.24
N TYR A 821 -18.68 2.37 20.49
CA TYR A 821 -18.10 3.19 21.55
C TYR A 821 -19.02 3.17 22.77
N ASP A 822 -18.70 2.33 23.74
CA ASP A 822 -19.43 2.28 25.01
C ASP A 822 -19.11 3.53 25.86
N TRP A 823 -20.15 4.18 26.37
CA TRP A 823 -20.01 5.42 27.12
C TRP A 823 -20.63 5.27 28.52
N ARG A 824 -19.78 5.25 29.55
CA ARG A 824 -20.19 5.10 30.95
C ARG A 824 -20.26 6.42 31.72
N GLY A 825 -20.63 7.50 31.02
CA GLY A 825 -20.82 8.84 31.60
C GLY A 825 -19.53 9.64 31.79
N GLN A 826 -18.39 9.09 31.40
CA GLN A 826 -17.11 9.78 31.46
C GLN A 826 -16.93 10.68 30.23
N VAL A 827 -16.56 11.95 30.46
CA VAL A 827 -16.25 12.90 29.39
C VAL A 827 -14.92 13.62 29.63
N PHE A 828 -14.28 13.99 28.53
CA PHE A 828 -12.99 14.67 28.52
C PHE A 828 -13.16 16.09 27.99
N LYS A 829 -12.50 17.09 28.59
CA LYS A 829 -12.73 18.52 28.26
C LYS A 829 -12.20 18.93 26.89
N THR A 830 -11.26 18.18 26.33
CA THR A 830 -10.62 18.46 25.05
C THR A 830 -10.59 17.18 24.23
N GLU A 831 -10.52 17.33 22.90
CA GLU A 831 -10.41 16.22 21.94
C GLU A 831 -9.18 15.36 22.16
N ASP A 832 -8.22 15.76 22.99
CA ASP A 832 -7.03 14.95 23.14
C ASP A 832 -6.88 14.44 24.60
N SER A 833 -7.20 15.26 25.61
CA SER A 833 -6.90 14.99 27.05
C SER A 833 -6.99 13.54 27.55
N THR A 834 -5.87 13.01 28.09
CA THR A 834 -5.83 11.84 28.99
C THR A 834 -6.01 12.18 30.47
N ALA A 835 -6.34 13.42 30.82
CA ALA A 835 -6.60 13.83 32.21
C ALA A 835 -7.79 13.06 32.81
N THR A 836 -7.92 13.04 34.14
CA THR A 836 -9.03 12.37 34.83
C THR A 836 -10.38 12.80 34.25
N PRO A 837 -11.18 11.87 33.70
CA PRO A 837 -12.46 12.22 33.09
C PRO A 837 -13.41 12.83 34.11
N VAL A 838 -14.27 13.73 33.64
CA VAL A 838 -15.41 14.19 34.43
C VAL A 838 -16.49 13.12 34.34
N GLN A 839 -16.88 12.57 35.49
CA GLN A 839 -18.02 11.67 35.58
C GLN A 839 -19.30 12.51 35.57
N LEU A 840 -20.12 12.35 34.53
CA LEU A 840 -21.42 12.98 34.45
C LEU A 840 -22.45 12.22 35.30
N PRO A 841 -23.39 12.93 35.96
CA PRO A 841 -24.42 12.32 36.80
C PRO A 841 -25.52 11.64 35.96
N ALA A 842 -26.52 11.07 36.63
CA ALA A 842 -27.80 10.77 35.98
C ALA A 842 -28.39 12.04 35.36
N GLY A 843 -28.99 11.93 34.18
CA GLY A 843 -29.43 13.09 33.41
C GLY A 843 -29.77 12.75 31.96
N SER A 844 -30.01 13.78 31.16
CA SER A 844 -30.31 13.65 29.74
C SER A 844 -29.23 14.31 28.90
N TYR A 845 -28.71 13.59 27.91
CA TYR A 845 -27.54 13.98 27.14
C TYR A 845 -27.78 13.84 25.63
N ASN A 846 -27.30 14.81 24.86
CA ASN A 846 -27.23 14.73 23.40
C ASN A 846 -25.83 14.26 23.01
N LEU A 847 -25.75 13.19 22.23
CA LEU A 847 -24.50 12.66 21.70
C LEU A 847 -24.37 13.03 20.23
N VAL A 848 -23.21 13.56 19.85
CA VAL A 848 -22.96 14.07 18.51
C VAL A 848 -21.71 13.42 17.94
N VAL A 849 -21.85 12.67 16.86
CA VAL A 849 -20.73 12.10 16.11
C VAL A 849 -20.30 13.11 15.06
N ALA A 850 -19.03 13.51 15.06
CA ALA A 850 -18.50 14.50 14.14
C ALA A 850 -17.24 13.97 13.46
N SER A 851 -17.23 13.83 12.14
CA SER A 851 -16.07 13.38 11.36
C SER A 851 -15.57 14.50 10.46
N GLN A 852 -14.29 14.87 10.57
CA GLN A 852 -13.69 15.92 9.77
C GLN A 852 -13.70 15.55 8.29
N LYS A 853 -14.26 16.43 7.48
CA LYS A 853 -14.25 16.28 6.03
C LYS A 853 -12.83 16.42 5.50
N LYS A 854 -12.48 15.63 4.49
CA LYS A 854 -11.24 15.81 3.73
C LYS A 854 -11.12 17.27 3.22
N PHE A 855 -9.89 17.76 3.07
CA PHE A 855 -9.58 19.13 2.59
C PHE A 855 -10.02 20.27 3.50
N THR A 856 -10.36 19.99 4.76
CA THR A 856 -10.73 21.01 5.75
C THR A 856 -9.64 21.14 6.82
N LYS A 857 -9.72 22.20 7.63
CA LYS A 857 -8.76 22.44 8.73
C LYS A 857 -9.25 21.94 10.09
N GLY A 858 -10.49 21.45 10.19
CA GLY A 858 -11.10 21.02 11.45
C GLY A 858 -11.33 22.18 12.43
N ALA A 859 -11.38 23.43 11.95
CA ALA A 859 -11.45 24.61 12.81
C ALA A 859 -12.88 25.11 13.04
N TYR A 860 -13.82 24.73 12.17
CA TYR A 860 -15.21 25.21 12.20
C TYR A 860 -16.21 24.05 12.10
N PRO A 861 -17.45 24.19 12.61
CA PRO A 861 -18.46 23.15 12.49
C PRO A 861 -18.72 22.66 11.04
N ALA A 862 -18.61 23.56 10.06
CA ALA A 862 -18.79 23.20 8.64
C ALA A 862 -17.70 22.26 8.09
N ASP A 863 -16.54 22.20 8.77
CA ASP A 863 -15.43 21.29 8.45
C ASP A 863 -15.74 19.84 8.79
N PHE A 864 -16.85 19.56 9.50
CA PHE A 864 -17.25 18.23 9.95
C PHE A 864 -18.54 17.77 9.29
N GLU A 865 -18.63 16.46 9.07
CA GLU A 865 -19.88 15.71 8.91
C GLU A 865 -20.41 15.39 10.31
N ILE A 866 -21.61 15.88 10.63
CA ILE A 866 -22.15 15.87 12.00
C ILE A 866 -23.47 15.10 12.05
N PHE A 867 -23.57 14.16 12.99
CA PHE A 867 -24.78 13.40 13.28
C PHE A 867 -25.16 13.54 14.74
N GLU A 868 -26.34 14.08 15.01
CA GLU A 868 -26.93 14.09 16.35
C GLU A 868 -27.71 12.79 16.57
N LEU A 869 -27.34 12.04 17.60
CA LEU A 869 -28.05 10.83 18.01
C LEU A 869 -29.27 11.19 18.87
N PRO A 870 -30.26 10.28 18.99
CA PRO A 870 -31.35 10.44 19.95
C PRO A 870 -30.87 10.78 21.37
N THR A 871 -31.64 11.57 22.10
CA THR A 871 -31.30 11.96 23.47
C THR A 871 -31.19 10.72 24.36
N VAL A 872 -30.05 10.60 25.04
CA VAL A 872 -29.76 9.53 25.98
C VAL A 872 -30.21 9.96 27.37
N VAL A 873 -31.16 9.23 27.96
CA VAL A 873 -31.59 9.43 29.36
C VAL A 873 -30.92 8.39 30.23
N VAL A 874 -30.19 8.82 31.26
CA VAL A 874 -29.45 7.95 32.17
C VAL A 874 -30.02 8.06 33.57
N SER A 875 -30.39 6.91 34.14
CA SER A 875 -30.81 6.76 35.53
C SER A 875 -29.62 6.62 36.48
N ALA A 876 -29.85 6.87 37.77
CA ALA A 876 -28.85 6.80 38.83
C ALA A 876 -28.30 5.39 39.10
#